data_AF-A0A851NHM8-F1
#
_entry.id   AF-A0A851NHM8-F1
#
_cell.length_a   1.000
_cell.length_b   1.000
_cell.length_c   1.000
_cell.angle_alpha   90.00
_cell.angle_beta   90.00
_cell.angle_gamma   90.00
#
_symmetry.space_group_name_H-M   'P 1'
#
loop_
_entity.id
_entity.type
_entity.pdbx_description
1 polymer ?
#
loop_
_entity_poly.entity_id
_entity_poly.type
_entity_poly.pdbx_seq_one_letter_code
_entity_poly.pdbx_strand_id
1 'polypeptide(L)'
;RFVTSKEQFHAYLRANGENGGGKEEEEEQKEKEDSSEPPAKRGRLDDHGQDGESPGEAQGESQEEKEKEPVERRRARGQNKSRPCMKPGCYEGSRLCPSVTQGCAEKCYFGPRCRFLHDVGEYMATKPPDLGPSCVLFRTFGKCAYGVTCRFATAHLGDGYQNIVDAELAKQWEGKALVRNNLSKDLQQQLRKKRFPFRKADGYLRGLAKPRSGGGKGGKALGHSAEDQEVSNCTTPEDGLGDTSECPVPPEEGGDPKPAPLQSAEPTESEGGCPIKTSGVVTDEDVVKLRSCEKKKLEIQGKLYLAPLTTCGNLPFRRICKRFGADVTCGEMAVCTNLLQGQSSEWALLKRHHTEDVFGVQLEGAFPDTMTKCAELLNQTIDVDFVDINVGCPIDLVYKKGGGCALMTRSNKFEQIVRGMNSVLDVPLTVKIRTGVQEKINVAHKMIPKIREWGASMVTLHGRSREQRYTRVADWDYIAECAKIASPMPLFGNGDILSYEDANQAMQTGVSGIMIARQVTAGALIKPWLFTEIKEQRHWDISSSERFEILRDFTSYGLEHWGSDTQGVEKTRKFLLEWLSFLCRYIPVGLLEHLPQKINERPPYYIGRDYLETLMASQNVDDWIKISELLLGPVPTNFTFLPKHKANSYR
;
A
#
# COMPACT_ATOMS: atom_id res chain seq x y z
N ARG A 1 -13.12 -38.57 -6.99
CA ARG A 1 -13.24 -37.62 -8.12
C ARG A 1 -13.74 -36.30 -7.54
N PHE A 2 -12.87 -35.30 -7.38
CA PHE A 2 -13.27 -33.99 -6.86
C PHE A 2 -13.53 -32.98 -7.99
N VAL A 3 -12.79 -33.09 -9.09
CA VAL A 3 -13.04 -32.34 -10.35
C VAL A 3 -14.45 -32.64 -10.88
N THR A 4 -15.16 -31.58 -11.28
CA THR A 4 -16.57 -31.59 -11.70
C THR A 4 -16.80 -30.62 -12.87
N SER A 5 -18.00 -30.64 -13.48
CA SER A 5 -18.38 -29.60 -14.45
C SER A 5 -18.68 -28.27 -13.75
N LYS A 6 -18.64 -27.16 -14.48
CA LYS A 6 -18.99 -25.83 -13.96
C LYS A 6 -20.47 -25.77 -13.53
N GLU A 7 -21.32 -26.45 -14.28
CA GLU A 7 -22.76 -26.53 -14.10
C GLU A 7 -23.09 -27.31 -12.83
N GLN A 8 -22.43 -28.46 -12.64
CA GLN A 8 -22.50 -29.27 -11.42
C GLN A 8 -21.97 -28.51 -10.19
N PHE A 9 -20.81 -27.84 -10.31
CA PHE A 9 -20.25 -27.01 -9.24
C PHE A 9 -21.23 -25.93 -8.77
N HIS A 10 -21.81 -25.17 -9.69
CA HIS A 10 -22.79 -24.13 -9.34
C HIS A 10 -24.15 -24.70 -8.91
N ALA A 11 -24.54 -25.90 -9.35
CA ALA A 11 -25.75 -26.57 -8.87
C ALA A 11 -25.61 -27.00 -7.40
N TYR A 12 -24.48 -27.60 -7.03
CA TYR A 12 -24.15 -27.93 -5.64
C TYR A 12 -24.16 -26.68 -4.74
N LEU A 13 -23.60 -25.56 -5.21
CA LEU A 13 -23.61 -24.29 -4.45
C LEU A 13 -24.99 -23.63 -4.31
N ARG A 14 -26.00 -24.01 -5.11
CA ARG A 14 -27.39 -23.58 -4.91
C ARG A 14 -28.09 -24.48 -3.90
N ALA A 15 -28.18 -25.78 -4.19
CA ALA A 15 -28.89 -26.76 -3.37
C ALA A 15 -28.41 -26.82 -1.91
N ASN A 16 -27.10 -26.65 -1.67
CA ASN A 16 -26.54 -26.61 -0.31
C ASN A 16 -26.51 -25.18 0.29
N GLY A 17 -26.78 -24.14 -0.49
CA GLY A 17 -26.91 -22.77 -0.01
C GLY A 17 -28.30 -22.46 0.55
N GLU A 18 -29.35 -22.99 -0.09
CA GLU A 18 -30.74 -22.83 0.37
C GLU A 18 -30.99 -23.53 1.72
N ASN A 19 -30.40 -24.72 1.93
CA ASN A 19 -30.46 -25.45 3.21
C ASN A 19 -29.74 -24.77 4.40
N GLY A 20 -29.09 -23.63 4.20
CA GLY A 20 -28.47 -22.82 5.26
C GLY A 20 -29.33 -21.64 5.75
N GLY A 21 -30.44 -21.34 5.06
CA GLY A 21 -31.43 -20.35 5.49
C GLY A 21 -32.53 -20.97 6.36
N GLY A 22 -33.22 -20.14 7.14
CA GLY A 22 -34.48 -20.55 7.76
C GLY A 22 -35.53 -20.85 6.70
N LYS A 23 -36.38 -21.86 6.94
CA LYS A 23 -37.53 -22.14 6.05
C LYS A 23 -38.52 -20.99 6.10
N GLU A 24 -38.71 -20.31 4.97
CA GLU A 24 -39.92 -19.55 4.69
C GLU A 24 -40.24 -19.65 3.19
N GLU A 25 -41.38 -20.28 2.90
CA GLU A 25 -42.21 -20.20 1.68
C GLU A 25 -41.58 -20.67 0.34
N GLU A 26 -41.63 -21.99 0.12
CA GLU A 26 -41.89 -22.55 -1.22
C GLU A 26 -43.37 -22.33 -1.59
N GLU A 27 -43.71 -21.42 -2.50
CA GLU A 27 -44.83 -21.61 -3.45
C GLU A 27 -44.82 -20.56 -4.58
N GLU A 28 -44.23 -20.90 -5.74
CA GLU A 28 -44.89 -20.68 -7.04
C GLU A 28 -44.19 -21.39 -8.22
N GLN A 29 -44.94 -21.59 -9.31
CA GLN A 29 -44.46 -21.88 -10.67
C GLN A 29 -43.67 -23.18 -10.90
N LYS A 30 -44.39 -24.30 -10.76
CA LYS A 30 -44.32 -25.33 -11.82
C LYS A 30 -44.89 -24.73 -13.11
N GLU A 31 -44.13 -24.75 -14.20
CA GLU A 31 -44.59 -25.31 -15.49
C GLU A 31 -43.48 -25.32 -16.56
N LYS A 32 -43.68 -26.18 -17.58
CA LYS A 32 -42.95 -26.24 -18.87
C LYS A 32 -41.49 -26.66 -18.81
N GLU A 33 -41.31 -27.98 -18.76
CA GLU A 33 -40.37 -28.63 -19.67
C GLU A 33 -40.81 -28.37 -21.12
N ASP A 34 -39.86 -28.02 -22.00
CA ASP A 34 -39.86 -28.46 -23.40
C ASP A 34 -38.40 -28.54 -23.88
N SER A 35 -38.13 -29.41 -24.85
CA SER A 35 -36.80 -29.84 -25.23
C SER A 35 -36.42 -29.39 -26.64
N SER A 36 -35.28 -28.72 -26.79
CA SER A 36 -34.50 -28.74 -28.04
C SER A 36 -33.06 -28.24 -27.87
N GLU A 37 -32.08 -29.09 -28.17
CA GLU A 37 -30.78 -28.59 -28.67
C GLU A 37 -30.97 -28.08 -30.11
N PRO A 38 -30.12 -27.15 -30.60
CA PRO A 38 -29.03 -27.60 -31.49
C PRO A 38 -27.76 -26.71 -31.35
N PRO A 39 -26.74 -26.78 -32.23
CA PRO A 39 -25.64 -27.72 -32.02
C PRO A 39 -24.24 -27.03 -32.00
N ALA A 40 -23.25 -27.73 -31.46
CA ALA A 40 -21.86 -27.27 -31.49
C ALA A 40 -21.30 -27.19 -32.94
N LYS A 41 -20.59 -26.11 -33.28
CA LYS A 41 -19.78 -26.02 -34.51
C LYS A 41 -18.28 -25.87 -34.19
N ARG A 42 -17.48 -26.68 -34.88
CA ARG A 42 -16.01 -26.65 -34.88
C ARG A 42 -15.51 -25.41 -35.65
N GLY A 43 -14.34 -24.89 -35.28
CA GLY A 43 -13.71 -23.77 -35.98
C GLY A 43 -12.97 -24.17 -37.27
N ARG A 44 -12.40 -23.15 -37.94
CA ARG A 44 -11.37 -23.25 -39.00
C ARG A 44 -10.37 -22.11 -38.83
N LEU A 45 -9.22 -22.24 -39.50
CA LEU A 45 -8.10 -21.29 -39.46
C LEU A 45 -8.22 -20.20 -40.53
N ASP A 46 -7.52 -19.09 -40.26
CA ASP A 46 -6.71 -18.23 -41.13
C ASP A 46 -6.97 -18.19 -42.66
N ASP A 47 -7.14 -16.97 -43.20
CA ASP A 47 -6.18 -16.39 -44.17
C ASP A 47 -6.26 -14.84 -44.19
N HIS A 48 -5.35 -14.18 -44.91
CA HIS A 48 -5.19 -12.74 -45.09
C HIS A 48 -6.23 -12.09 -46.06
N GLY A 49 -6.38 -10.75 -46.01
CA GLY A 49 -7.15 -10.02 -47.04
C GLY A 49 -7.36 -8.52 -46.78
N GLN A 50 -6.73 -7.69 -47.61
CA GLN A 50 -6.63 -6.22 -47.64
C GLN A 50 -7.91 -5.40 -47.91
N ASP A 51 -7.88 -4.14 -47.41
CA ASP A 51 -8.21 -2.83 -48.04
C ASP A 51 -9.58 -2.54 -48.75
N GLY A 52 -9.94 -1.24 -48.82
CA GLY A 52 -11.13 -0.67 -49.52
C GLY A 52 -12.34 -0.39 -48.61
N GLU A 53 -12.62 0.84 -48.14
CA GLU A 53 -13.20 2.04 -48.80
C GLU A 53 -14.74 2.19 -48.64
N SER A 54 -15.26 3.41 -48.84
CA SER A 54 -16.65 3.87 -48.58
C SER A 54 -17.21 4.57 -49.86
N PRO A 55 -18.34 5.34 -49.92
CA PRO A 55 -19.42 5.64 -48.95
C PRO A 55 -20.86 5.59 -49.56
N GLY A 56 -21.87 6.18 -48.89
CA GLY A 56 -23.25 6.43 -49.36
C GLY A 56 -24.29 6.01 -48.29
N GLU A 57 -25.20 6.83 -47.75
CA GLU A 57 -26.21 7.78 -48.30
C GLU A 57 -27.41 7.10 -48.99
N ALA A 58 -28.69 7.40 -48.69
CA ALA A 58 -29.29 8.21 -47.60
C ALA A 58 -30.82 7.96 -47.46
N GLN A 59 -31.45 8.61 -46.46
CA GLN A 59 -32.91 8.89 -46.29
C GLN A 59 -33.88 7.74 -45.94
N GLY A 60 -34.98 8.11 -45.25
CA GLY A 60 -36.14 7.23 -44.96
C GLY A 60 -36.62 7.26 -43.50
N GLU A 61 -37.37 8.30 -43.10
CA GLU A 61 -38.02 8.35 -41.78
C GLU A 61 -39.40 7.67 -41.80
N SER A 62 -39.68 6.83 -40.80
CA SER A 62 -41.03 6.56 -40.32
C SER A 62 -41.00 6.26 -38.81
N GLN A 63 -41.98 6.76 -38.07
CA GLN A 63 -42.09 6.59 -36.62
C GLN A 63 -43.03 5.42 -36.30
N GLU A 64 -42.54 4.41 -35.58
CA GLU A 64 -43.37 3.51 -34.79
C GLU A 64 -42.83 3.50 -33.35
N GLU A 65 -43.70 3.78 -32.38
CA GLU A 65 -43.37 3.65 -30.97
C GLU A 65 -43.34 2.16 -30.59
N LYS A 66 -42.16 1.63 -30.29
CA LYS A 66 -41.99 0.28 -29.73
C LYS A 66 -41.40 0.35 -28.33
N GLU A 67 -42.00 -0.44 -27.45
CA GLU A 67 -41.65 -0.52 -26.04
C GLU A 67 -40.18 -0.96 -25.87
N LYS A 68 -39.50 -0.39 -24.89
CA LYS A 68 -38.08 -0.67 -24.67
C LYS A 68 -37.90 -1.96 -23.89
N GLU A 69 -37.44 -2.99 -24.58
CA GLU A 69 -36.88 -4.21 -24.00
C GLU A 69 -35.90 -3.92 -22.85
N PRO A 70 -35.77 -4.84 -21.87
CA PRO A 70 -34.95 -4.62 -20.68
C PRO A 70 -33.49 -4.36 -21.03
N VAL A 71 -32.99 -3.20 -20.62
CA VAL A 71 -31.64 -2.73 -20.93
C VAL A 71 -30.58 -3.75 -20.48
N GLU A 72 -29.92 -4.39 -21.45
CA GLU A 72 -28.74 -5.22 -21.19
C GLU A 72 -27.75 -4.45 -20.29
N ARG A 73 -27.42 -5.03 -19.14
CA ARG A 73 -26.44 -4.46 -18.20
C ARG A 73 -25.04 -4.46 -18.82
N ARG A 74 -24.73 -3.44 -19.64
CA ARG A 74 -23.44 -3.22 -20.32
C ARG A 74 -22.29 -3.45 -19.35
N ARG A 75 -21.61 -4.60 -19.50
CA ARG A 75 -20.63 -5.12 -18.53
C ARG A 75 -19.52 -4.11 -18.27
N ALA A 76 -19.50 -3.52 -17.07
CA ALA A 76 -18.50 -2.54 -16.67
C ALA A 76 -17.07 -3.11 -16.82
N ARG A 77 -16.35 -2.59 -17.84
CA ARG A 77 -14.99 -2.99 -18.23
C ARG A 77 -14.11 -1.75 -18.24
N GLY A 78 -13.27 -1.58 -17.23
CA GLY A 78 -12.31 -0.49 -17.15
C GLY A 78 -11.54 -0.49 -15.83
N GLN A 79 -10.23 -0.29 -15.87
CA GLN A 79 -9.34 -0.59 -14.74
C GLN A 79 -9.35 0.48 -13.61
N ASN A 80 -10.23 1.49 -13.67
CA ASN A 80 -10.59 2.41 -12.58
C ASN A 80 -11.73 3.39 -12.94
N LYS A 81 -11.88 3.77 -14.22
CA LYS A 81 -12.73 4.91 -14.65
C LYS A 81 -14.25 4.72 -14.53
N SER A 82 -14.74 3.51 -14.26
CA SER A 82 -16.18 3.17 -14.35
C SER A 82 -16.64 2.17 -13.28
N ARG A 83 -15.98 2.10 -12.11
CA ARG A 83 -16.54 1.36 -10.96
C ARG A 83 -17.64 2.23 -10.34
N PRO A 84 -18.82 1.68 -10.00
CA PRO A 84 -19.80 2.36 -9.15
C PRO A 84 -19.13 2.89 -7.89
N CYS A 85 -19.49 4.11 -7.47
CA CYS A 85 -18.96 4.66 -6.23
C CYS A 85 -19.60 3.87 -5.08
N MET A 86 -18.85 3.00 -4.39
CA MET A 86 -19.25 2.36 -3.14
C MET A 86 -19.24 3.38 -1.97
N LYS A 87 -19.98 4.46 -2.16
CA LYS A 87 -20.61 5.27 -1.12
C LYS A 87 -22.11 4.98 -1.23
N PRO A 88 -22.64 3.95 -0.54
CA PRO A 88 -24.06 3.90 -0.21
C PRO A 88 -24.56 5.30 0.19
N GLY A 89 -25.50 5.84 -0.59
CA GLY A 89 -26.08 7.18 -0.33
C GLY A 89 -26.85 7.24 0.99
N CYS A 90 -27.20 6.06 1.53
CA CYS A 90 -27.93 5.81 2.76
C CYS A 90 -27.06 5.73 4.03
N TYR A 91 -25.78 6.13 4.02
CA TYR A 91 -24.97 6.19 5.24
C TYR A 91 -25.43 7.32 6.19
N GLU A 92 -26.56 7.07 6.84
CA GLU A 92 -27.20 7.83 7.90
C GLU A 92 -27.50 9.29 7.50
N GLY A 93 -28.77 9.54 7.11
CA GLY A 93 -29.32 10.90 7.11
C GLY A 93 -29.34 11.50 8.52
N SER A 94 -29.47 10.64 9.52
CA SER A 94 -29.64 10.94 10.95
C SER A 94 -28.39 10.57 11.78
N ARG A 95 -27.18 10.92 11.31
CA ARG A 95 -25.95 10.66 12.09
C ARG A 95 -25.97 11.39 13.44
N LEU A 96 -25.49 10.74 14.50
CA LEU A 96 -25.15 11.40 15.75
C LEU A 96 -24.06 12.46 15.57
N CYS A 97 -24.15 13.52 16.37
CA CYS A 97 -23.15 14.57 16.42
C CYS A 97 -21.83 14.02 16.98
N PRO A 98 -20.67 14.31 16.35
CA PRO A 98 -19.37 13.88 16.88
C PRO A 98 -19.09 14.32 18.32
N SER A 99 -19.68 15.43 18.78
CA SER A 99 -19.59 15.87 20.18
C SER A 99 -20.33 14.91 21.13
N VAL A 100 -21.47 14.37 20.71
CA VAL A 100 -22.26 13.41 21.51
C VAL A 100 -21.51 12.08 21.60
N THR A 101 -20.96 11.58 20.49
CA THR A 101 -20.16 10.33 20.50
C THR A 101 -18.82 10.45 21.24
N GLN A 102 -18.36 11.67 21.53
CA GLN A 102 -17.21 11.98 22.37
C GLN A 102 -17.57 12.28 23.84
N GLY A 103 -18.85 12.15 24.24
CA GLY A 103 -19.29 12.44 25.61
C GLY A 103 -19.30 13.92 25.98
N CYS A 104 -19.29 14.82 24.99
CA CYS A 104 -19.28 16.27 25.17
C CYS A 104 -20.44 16.96 24.42
N ALA A 105 -21.63 16.34 24.43
CA ALA A 105 -22.84 16.81 23.75
C ALA A 105 -23.15 18.30 23.98
N GLU A 106 -23.08 18.75 25.25
CA GLU A 106 -23.28 20.14 25.70
C GLU A 106 -22.32 21.15 25.02
N LYS A 107 -21.17 20.67 24.52
CA LYS A 107 -20.10 21.47 23.91
C LYS A 107 -20.12 21.38 22.39
N CYS A 108 -21.28 21.07 21.79
CA CYS A 108 -21.45 21.07 20.34
C CYS A 108 -21.25 22.48 19.77
N TYR A 109 -20.16 22.68 19.02
CA TYR A 109 -19.76 23.97 18.42
C TYR A 109 -20.83 24.61 17.52
N PHE A 110 -21.75 23.81 16.96
CA PHE A 110 -22.83 24.29 16.10
C PHE A 110 -24.16 24.52 16.86
N GLY A 111 -24.28 24.02 18.10
CA GLY A 111 -25.48 24.11 18.93
C GLY A 111 -26.77 23.73 18.18
N PRO A 112 -27.85 24.53 18.27
CA PRO A 112 -29.13 24.25 17.61
C PRO A 112 -29.09 24.38 16.07
N ARG A 113 -27.96 24.80 15.49
CA ARG A 113 -27.74 24.80 14.02
C ARG A 113 -26.97 23.56 13.54
N CYS A 114 -26.73 22.59 14.41
CA CYS A 114 -26.05 21.36 14.02
C CYS A 114 -26.96 20.48 13.16
N ARG A 115 -26.42 19.94 12.06
CA ARG A 115 -27.14 19.01 11.15
C ARG A 115 -27.27 17.58 11.71
N PHE A 116 -26.63 17.29 12.83
CA PHE A 116 -26.51 15.94 13.37
C PHE A 116 -27.41 15.74 14.60
N LEU A 117 -27.90 14.51 14.80
CA LEU A 117 -28.71 14.17 15.97
C LEU A 117 -27.95 14.39 17.28
N HIS A 118 -28.68 14.84 18.30
CA HIS A 118 -28.19 14.95 19.66
C HIS A 118 -28.91 14.00 20.62
N ASP A 119 -30.13 13.58 20.29
CA ASP A 119 -30.82 12.51 20.97
C ASP A 119 -30.23 11.14 20.58
N VAL A 120 -29.90 10.33 21.59
CA VAL A 120 -29.32 9.00 21.42
C VAL A 120 -30.39 7.93 21.22
N GLY A 121 -31.59 8.12 21.77
CA GLY A 121 -32.75 7.24 21.54
C GLY A 121 -33.28 7.36 20.12
N GLU A 122 -33.40 8.58 19.58
CA GLU A 122 -33.75 8.82 18.17
C GLU A 122 -32.74 8.16 17.22
N TYR A 123 -31.44 8.26 17.54
CA TYR A 123 -30.42 7.54 16.80
C TYR A 123 -30.59 6.03 16.90
N MET A 124 -30.72 5.47 18.11
CA MET A 124 -30.84 4.03 18.31
C MET A 124 -32.12 3.44 17.69
N ALA A 125 -33.19 4.23 17.54
CA ALA A 125 -34.41 3.85 16.83
C ALA A 125 -34.29 3.92 15.29
N THR A 126 -33.40 4.78 14.75
CA THR A 126 -33.16 4.91 13.31
C THR A 126 -31.94 4.11 12.80
N LYS A 127 -31.07 3.67 13.71
CA LYS A 127 -29.94 2.78 13.48
C LYS A 127 -30.45 1.38 13.06
N PRO A 128 -29.89 0.74 12.01
CA PRO A 128 -30.26 -0.64 11.67
C PRO A 128 -29.94 -1.64 12.80
N PRO A 129 -30.63 -2.80 12.88
CA PRO A 129 -30.33 -3.85 13.87
C PRO A 129 -28.85 -4.23 13.91
N ASP A 130 -28.32 -4.59 15.07
CA ASP A 130 -26.91 -4.99 15.21
C ASP A 130 -26.62 -6.33 14.52
N LEU A 131 -25.38 -6.51 14.07
CA LEU A 131 -24.94 -7.60 13.17
C LEU A 131 -24.65 -8.92 13.89
N GLY A 132 -24.68 -8.93 15.23
CA GLY A 132 -24.46 -10.13 16.05
C GLY A 132 -24.30 -9.81 17.54
N PRO A 133 -24.35 -10.83 18.41
CA PRO A 133 -24.42 -10.67 19.87
C PRO A 133 -23.05 -10.44 20.56
N SER A 134 -21.96 -10.24 19.81
CA SER A 134 -20.62 -10.09 20.38
C SER A 134 -19.81 -9.03 19.66
N CYS A 135 -19.34 -8.01 20.41
CA CYS A 135 -18.46 -6.98 19.89
C CYS A 135 -16.99 -7.35 20.12
N VAL A 136 -16.22 -7.49 19.04
CA VAL A 136 -14.77 -7.74 19.08
C VAL A 136 -14.04 -6.70 19.95
N LEU A 137 -14.34 -5.40 19.76
CA LEU A 137 -13.63 -4.32 20.47
C LEU A 137 -13.88 -4.36 21.98
N PHE A 138 -15.11 -4.64 22.40
CA PHE A 138 -15.43 -4.82 23.82
C PHE A 138 -14.74 -6.07 24.38
N ARG A 139 -14.85 -7.22 23.71
CA ARG A 139 -14.23 -8.48 24.14
C ARG A 139 -12.70 -8.42 24.21
N THR A 140 -12.04 -7.63 23.36
CA THR A 140 -10.56 -7.52 23.36
C THR A 140 -10.04 -6.45 24.31
N PHE A 141 -10.71 -5.30 24.42
CA PHE A 141 -10.19 -4.13 25.15
C PHE A 141 -11.00 -3.71 26.38
N GLY A 142 -12.03 -4.48 26.75
CA GLY A 142 -12.97 -4.16 27.81
C GLY A 142 -13.89 -2.97 27.53
N LYS A 143 -13.70 -2.25 26.42
CA LYS A 143 -14.48 -1.06 26.05
C LYS A 143 -14.52 -0.88 24.53
N CYS A 144 -15.70 -0.67 23.97
CA CYS A 144 -15.84 -0.37 22.55
C CYS A 144 -15.67 1.13 22.29
N ALA A 145 -14.67 1.53 21.49
CA ALA A 145 -14.41 2.93 21.16
C ALA A 145 -15.55 3.63 20.37
N TYR A 146 -16.47 2.86 19.76
CA TYR A 146 -17.56 3.37 18.94
C TYR A 146 -18.88 3.54 19.71
N GLY A 147 -19.00 2.97 20.91
CA GLY A 147 -20.20 3.07 21.76
C GLY A 147 -21.48 2.75 20.99
N VAL A 148 -22.45 3.64 21.06
CA VAL A 148 -23.77 3.53 20.40
C VAL A 148 -23.71 3.36 18.87
N THR A 149 -22.66 3.89 18.21
CA THR A 149 -22.48 3.78 16.75
C THR A 149 -21.90 2.42 16.32
N CYS A 150 -21.47 1.59 17.27
CA CYS A 150 -21.02 0.22 17.00
C CYS A 150 -22.16 -0.62 16.41
N ARG A 151 -21.88 -1.42 15.39
CA ARG A 151 -22.82 -2.39 14.78
C ARG A 151 -23.00 -3.69 15.60
N PHE A 152 -22.53 -3.68 16.84
CA PHE A 152 -22.59 -4.75 17.83
C PHE A 152 -22.83 -4.15 19.24
N ALA A 153 -23.57 -3.03 19.30
CA ALA A 153 -23.71 -2.21 20.49
C ALA A 153 -24.48 -2.92 21.61
N THR A 154 -25.51 -3.71 21.29
CA THR A 154 -26.26 -4.51 22.28
C THR A 154 -25.38 -5.42 23.14
N ALA A 155 -24.19 -5.80 22.67
CA ALA A 155 -23.22 -6.61 23.41
C ALA A 155 -22.42 -5.82 24.48
N HIS A 156 -22.53 -4.48 24.53
CA HIS A 156 -21.73 -3.64 25.42
C HIS A 156 -22.40 -2.28 25.78
N LEU A 157 -23.71 -2.14 25.61
CA LEU A 157 -24.48 -1.01 26.12
C LEU A 157 -25.32 -1.44 27.33
N GLY A 158 -25.29 -0.64 28.37
CA GLY A 158 -26.18 -0.74 29.54
C GLY A 158 -27.28 0.32 29.50
N ASP A 159 -27.86 0.59 30.66
CA ASP A 159 -28.95 1.54 30.85
C ASP A 159 -28.61 2.93 30.28
N GLY A 160 -29.61 3.59 29.69
CA GLY A 160 -29.44 4.90 29.04
C GLY A 160 -28.48 4.89 27.84
N TYR A 161 -28.25 3.73 27.22
CA TYR A 161 -27.28 3.51 26.13
C TYR A 161 -25.83 3.86 26.52
N GLN A 162 -25.47 3.74 27.81
CA GLN A 162 -24.11 3.96 28.26
C GLN A 162 -23.19 2.78 27.91
N ASN A 163 -21.95 3.10 27.52
CA ASN A 163 -20.97 2.12 27.07
C ASN A 163 -20.34 1.39 28.27
N ILE A 164 -20.62 0.09 28.42
CA ILE A 164 -20.10 -0.76 29.49
C ILE A 164 -18.57 -0.81 29.40
N VAL A 165 -17.93 -0.89 30.57
CA VAL A 165 -16.47 -1.04 30.69
C VAL A 165 -16.15 -2.22 31.60
N ASP A 166 -15.55 -3.26 31.04
CA ASP A 166 -14.81 -4.26 31.80
C ASP A 166 -13.53 -3.60 32.32
N ALA A 167 -13.45 -3.43 33.64
CA ALA A 167 -12.36 -2.70 34.28
C ALA A 167 -11.01 -3.44 34.25
N GLU A 168 -11.01 -4.77 34.18
CA GLU A 168 -9.77 -5.57 34.16
C GLU A 168 -9.15 -5.52 32.76
N LEU A 169 -9.95 -5.79 31.73
CA LEU A 169 -9.51 -5.69 30.33
C LEU A 169 -9.18 -4.24 29.93
N ALA A 170 -9.96 -3.25 30.36
CA ALA A 170 -9.65 -1.85 30.07
C ALA A 170 -8.29 -1.44 30.68
N LYS A 171 -8.04 -1.82 31.95
CA LYS A 171 -6.76 -1.56 32.64
C LYS A 171 -5.60 -2.34 32.02
N GLN A 172 -5.84 -3.53 31.45
CA GLN A 172 -4.82 -4.29 30.71
C GLN A 172 -4.32 -3.52 29.47
N TRP A 173 -5.16 -2.71 28.82
CA TRP A 173 -4.84 -1.99 27.58
C TRP A 173 -4.64 -0.49 27.74
N GLU A 174 -4.85 0.05 28.93
CA GLU A 174 -4.62 1.46 29.26
C GLU A 174 -3.19 1.90 28.89
N GLY A 175 -3.07 3.06 28.23
CA GLY A 175 -1.81 3.61 27.73
C GLY A 175 -1.15 2.86 26.55
N LYS A 176 -1.63 1.67 26.14
CA LYS A 176 -0.95 0.86 25.10
C LYS A 176 -1.32 1.28 23.68
N ALA A 177 -0.42 2.02 23.03
CA ALA A 177 -0.54 2.42 21.63
C ALA A 177 -0.36 1.22 20.66
N LEU A 178 -1.45 0.49 20.39
CA LEU A 178 -1.50 -0.67 19.48
C LEU A 178 -1.03 -0.35 18.06
N VAL A 179 -1.41 0.83 17.55
CA VAL A 179 -1.16 1.27 16.17
C VAL A 179 -0.44 2.61 16.19
N ARG A 180 0.80 2.61 15.68
CA ARG A 180 1.66 3.79 15.54
C ARG A 180 1.43 4.49 14.20
N ASN A 181 2.12 5.61 13.98
CA ASN A 181 2.16 6.36 12.72
C ASN A 181 0.78 6.95 12.30
N ASN A 182 0.02 7.46 13.27
CA ASN A 182 -1.25 8.15 13.02
C ASN A 182 -1.00 9.61 12.62
N LEU A 183 -1.56 10.04 11.48
CA LEU A 183 -1.53 11.44 11.06
C LEU A 183 -2.32 12.33 12.06
N SER A 184 -1.61 13.20 12.78
CA SER A 184 -2.25 14.20 13.64
C SER A 184 -2.97 15.29 12.82
N LYS A 185 -3.98 15.94 13.41
CA LYS A 185 -4.72 17.02 12.75
C LYS A 185 -3.80 18.19 12.41
N ASP A 186 -2.82 18.47 13.26
CA ASP A 186 -1.92 19.62 13.13
C ASP A 186 -0.85 19.38 12.07
N LEU A 187 -0.28 18.18 12.01
CA LEU A 187 0.58 17.77 10.90
C LEU A 187 -0.18 17.79 9.56
N GLN A 188 -1.42 17.29 9.55
CA GLN A 188 -2.28 17.37 8.36
C GLN A 188 -2.54 18.84 7.92
N GLN A 189 -2.74 19.75 8.88
CA GLN A 189 -2.87 21.18 8.59
C GLN A 189 -1.57 21.80 8.06
N GLN A 190 -0.41 21.50 8.67
CA GLN A 190 0.89 22.00 8.24
C GLN A 190 1.20 21.56 6.80
N LEU A 191 0.97 20.28 6.48
CA LEU A 191 1.16 19.72 5.14
C LEU A 191 0.26 20.39 4.10
N ARG A 192 -1.06 20.47 4.37
CA ARG A 192 -2.02 21.15 3.47
C ARG A 192 -1.72 22.64 3.29
N LYS A 193 -1.24 23.32 4.33
CA LYS A 193 -0.81 24.73 4.29
C LYS A 193 0.61 24.91 3.74
N LYS A 194 1.31 23.84 3.36
CA LYS A 194 2.73 23.82 2.92
C LYS A 194 3.71 24.48 3.92
N ARG A 195 3.42 24.39 5.22
CA ARG A 195 4.21 24.98 6.32
C ARG A 195 5.15 24.00 7.03
N PHE A 196 5.19 22.73 6.62
CA PHE A 196 6.11 21.75 7.20
C PHE A 196 7.57 22.07 6.81
N PRO A 197 8.54 22.07 7.75
CA PRO A 197 9.92 22.47 7.48
C PRO A 197 10.75 21.32 6.87
N PHE A 198 11.29 21.55 5.67
CA PHE A 198 12.11 20.57 4.93
C PHE A 198 13.60 20.95 4.94
N ARG A 199 14.18 21.11 6.13
CA ARG A 199 15.53 21.70 6.30
C ARG A 199 16.63 20.86 5.64
N LYS A 200 16.66 19.54 5.87
CA LYS A 200 17.66 18.63 5.27
C LYS A 200 17.44 18.55 3.75
N ALA A 201 16.19 18.35 3.30
CA ALA A 201 15.86 18.17 1.89
C ALA A 201 16.08 19.43 1.06
N ASP A 202 15.66 20.62 1.52
CA ASP A 202 15.92 21.86 0.80
C ASP A 202 17.42 22.21 0.75
N GLY A 203 18.21 21.79 1.74
CA GLY A 203 19.67 21.82 1.68
C GLY A 203 20.22 20.98 0.52
N TYR A 204 19.84 19.70 0.45
CA TYR A 204 20.24 18.79 -0.64
C TYR A 204 19.82 19.32 -2.03
N LEU A 205 18.58 19.79 -2.15
CA LEU A 205 18.02 20.25 -3.42
C LEU A 205 18.67 21.56 -3.92
N ARG A 206 19.06 22.48 -3.03
CA ARG A 206 19.92 23.62 -3.39
C ARG A 206 21.29 23.16 -3.90
N GLY A 207 21.85 22.08 -3.35
CA GLY A 207 23.08 21.46 -3.83
C GLY A 207 22.98 20.96 -5.27
N LEU A 208 21.85 20.35 -5.65
CA LEU A 208 21.59 19.91 -7.03
C LEU A 208 21.35 21.06 -8.02
N ALA A 209 20.95 22.25 -7.53
CA ALA A 209 20.65 23.41 -8.36
C ALA A 209 21.88 24.26 -8.73
N LYS A 210 23.02 24.11 -8.03
CA LYS A 210 24.27 24.80 -8.40
C LYS A 210 24.80 24.27 -9.75
N PRO A 211 25.02 25.11 -10.78
CA PRO A 211 25.65 24.65 -12.01
C PRO A 211 27.10 24.23 -11.75
N ARG A 212 27.57 23.20 -12.45
CA ARG A 212 28.99 22.80 -12.45
C ARG A 212 29.82 23.83 -13.22
N SER A 213 30.34 24.82 -12.51
CA SER A 213 31.19 25.89 -13.05
C SER A 213 32.63 25.40 -13.30
N GLY A 214 33.06 25.44 -14.57
CA GLY A 214 34.47 25.31 -14.97
C GLY A 214 34.88 23.89 -15.42
N GLY A 215 35.34 23.75 -16.67
CA GLY A 215 35.87 22.47 -17.16
C GLY A 215 35.91 22.21 -18.68
N GLY A 216 35.81 23.22 -19.55
CA GLY A 216 35.97 22.98 -21.01
C GLY A 216 35.78 24.23 -21.87
N LYS A 217 36.80 24.61 -22.65
CA LYS A 217 36.74 25.67 -23.68
C LYS A 217 36.55 25.07 -25.07
N GLY A 218 35.67 25.65 -25.89
CA GLY A 218 35.71 25.53 -27.36
C GLY A 218 34.35 25.31 -28.05
N GLY A 219 34.05 26.08 -29.11
CA GLY A 219 33.01 25.69 -30.11
C GLY A 219 31.86 26.67 -30.43
N LYS A 220 32.17 27.88 -30.92
CA LYS A 220 31.33 28.79 -31.75
C LYS A 220 29.79 28.58 -31.88
N ALA A 221 29.04 29.47 -31.22
CA ALA A 221 28.02 30.40 -31.74
C ALA A 221 27.14 30.10 -33.00
N LEU A 222 25.81 30.21 -32.81
CA LEU A 222 24.74 30.74 -33.71
C LEU A 222 23.38 30.51 -32.98
N GLY A 223 22.35 31.39 -32.97
CA GLY A 223 22.20 32.79 -33.39
C GLY A 223 20.69 33.19 -33.41
N HIS A 224 20.36 34.44 -33.03
CA HIS A 224 18.99 35.08 -33.00
C HIS A 224 17.98 34.58 -31.94
N SER A 225 17.00 35.37 -31.44
CA SER A 225 16.91 36.81 -31.09
C SER A 225 15.49 37.16 -30.57
N ALA A 226 15.35 38.10 -29.63
CA ALA A 226 14.16 38.96 -29.40
C ALA A 226 12.82 38.28 -28.97
N GLU A 227 11.84 38.88 -28.28
CA GLU A 227 11.66 40.05 -27.39
C GLU A 227 10.21 39.90 -26.80
N ASP A 228 9.72 40.50 -25.72
CA ASP A 228 10.18 41.49 -24.71
C ASP A 228 9.54 41.06 -23.33
N GLN A 229 9.28 41.78 -22.22
CA GLN A 229 9.33 43.19 -21.78
C GLN A 229 9.41 43.26 -20.23
N GLU A 230 9.88 44.38 -19.66
CA GLU A 230 9.99 44.63 -18.21
C GLU A 230 9.47 46.01 -17.77
N VAL A 231 9.27 46.19 -16.45
CA VAL A 231 9.33 47.45 -15.66
C VAL A 231 9.37 47.06 -14.17
N SER A 232 10.06 47.73 -13.23
CA SER A 232 11.09 48.79 -13.19
C SER A 232 11.65 48.80 -11.73
N ASN A 233 12.69 49.51 -11.27
CA ASN A 233 13.54 50.59 -11.82
C ASN A 233 14.95 50.54 -11.13
N CYS A 234 15.87 51.44 -11.50
CA CYS A 234 17.29 51.43 -11.12
C CYS A 234 17.71 52.56 -10.16
N THR A 235 18.89 52.41 -9.51
CA THR A 235 19.89 53.49 -9.36
C THR A 235 21.32 52.91 -9.26
N THR A 236 22.33 53.67 -9.69
CA THR A 236 23.77 53.33 -9.72
C THR A 236 24.58 53.96 -8.57
N PRO A 237 25.91 53.73 -8.48
CA PRO A 237 26.86 54.74 -9.01
C PRO A 237 28.07 54.14 -9.77
N GLU A 238 28.97 55.00 -10.26
CA GLU A 238 30.09 54.69 -11.17
C GLU A 238 31.49 54.74 -10.50
N ASP A 239 32.43 53.99 -11.09
CA ASP A 239 33.90 54.14 -11.26
C ASP A 239 34.83 54.94 -10.29
N GLY A 240 36.01 54.34 -10.06
CA GLY A 240 37.23 54.96 -9.51
C GLY A 240 38.44 54.00 -9.61
N LEU A 241 39.64 54.50 -9.97
CA LEU A 241 40.79 53.69 -10.43
C LEU A 241 42.06 53.77 -9.57
N GLY A 242 42.80 52.66 -9.50
CA GLY A 242 44.25 52.58 -9.18
C GLY A 242 44.67 52.59 -7.70
N ASP A 243 45.90 52.22 -7.33
CA ASP A 243 46.93 51.40 -8.01
C ASP A 243 48.03 50.93 -7.00
N THR A 244 48.86 49.94 -7.38
CA THR A 244 50.22 49.63 -6.89
C THR A 244 50.54 49.24 -5.42
N SER A 245 51.18 48.07 -5.31
CA SER A 245 52.46 47.79 -4.59
C SER A 245 52.54 47.44 -3.08
N GLU A 246 52.74 46.13 -2.85
CA GLU A 246 53.74 45.48 -1.95
C GLU A 246 53.83 45.73 -0.42
N CYS A 247 54.39 44.71 0.27
CA CYS A 247 54.44 44.55 1.73
C CYS A 247 55.73 45.11 2.36
N PRO A 248 55.79 45.20 3.70
CA PRO A 248 56.79 44.39 4.42
C PRO A 248 56.25 43.67 5.69
N VAL A 249 57.12 42.91 6.38
CA VAL A 249 56.78 41.99 7.49
C VAL A 249 57.66 42.27 8.75
N PRO A 250 57.82 41.40 9.78
CA PRO A 250 57.52 41.68 11.21
C PRO A 250 58.75 42.09 12.07
N PRO A 251 58.60 42.22 13.41
CA PRO A 251 58.86 41.11 14.38
C PRO A 251 57.65 40.87 15.34
N GLU A 252 57.37 39.70 15.94
CA GLU A 252 58.12 38.68 16.73
C GLU A 252 58.22 38.97 18.25
N GLU A 253 58.38 37.90 19.05
CA GLU A 253 58.25 37.77 20.54
C GLU A 253 56.81 37.87 21.13
N GLY A 254 56.37 37.08 22.12
CA GLY A 254 56.96 35.85 22.72
C GLY A 254 56.51 35.58 24.18
N GLY A 255 55.75 34.51 24.47
CA GLY A 255 55.48 34.07 25.86
C GLY A 255 54.24 33.18 26.11
N ASP A 256 54.44 32.11 26.90
CA ASP A 256 53.49 31.12 27.48
C ASP A 256 54.04 30.80 28.92
N PRO A 257 53.41 30.05 29.88
CA PRO A 257 52.17 29.24 29.82
C PRO A 257 51.26 29.14 31.10
N LYS A 258 50.00 28.68 30.92
CA LYS A 258 49.19 27.79 31.83
C LYS A 258 48.85 28.23 33.30
N PRO A 259 47.98 27.50 34.06
CA PRO A 259 46.69 26.85 33.73
C PRO A 259 45.52 27.12 34.76
N ALA A 260 44.35 26.52 34.48
CA ALA A 260 43.05 26.58 35.20
C ALA A 260 43.00 26.25 36.72
N PRO A 261 41.87 26.53 37.41
CA PRO A 261 40.82 25.51 37.56
C PRO A 261 39.36 25.98 37.42
N LEU A 262 38.40 25.03 37.40
CA LEU A 262 36.95 25.24 37.21
C LEU A 262 36.16 25.28 38.53
N GLN A 263 34.96 25.90 38.52
CA GLN A 263 33.80 25.33 39.22
C GLN A 263 32.43 25.78 38.68
N SER A 264 31.53 24.78 38.53
CA SER A 264 30.06 24.79 38.52
C SER A 264 29.26 26.06 38.14
N ALA A 265 28.35 25.91 37.16
CA ALA A 265 27.19 26.77 36.95
C ALA A 265 25.89 25.92 36.87
N GLU A 266 24.79 26.43 37.40
CA GLU A 266 23.44 25.90 37.15
C GLU A 266 22.82 26.61 35.94
N PRO A 267 22.11 25.91 35.03
CA PRO A 267 21.49 26.54 33.87
C PRO A 267 20.03 26.94 34.15
N THR A 268 19.78 28.23 34.41
CA THR A 268 18.45 28.84 34.23
C THR A 268 18.18 29.09 32.74
N GLU A 269 16.96 28.84 32.28
CA GLU A 269 16.56 29.06 30.88
C GLU A 269 16.59 30.55 30.49
N SER A 270 17.08 30.85 29.28
CA SER A 270 16.85 32.13 28.62
C SER A 270 16.85 31.99 27.09
N GLU A 271 15.72 32.26 26.43
CA GLU A 271 15.71 32.49 24.99
C GLU A 271 16.38 33.84 24.68
N GLY A 272 17.42 33.81 23.84
CA GLY A 272 18.23 35.01 23.56
C GLY A 272 19.48 34.67 22.77
N GLY A 273 19.30 34.22 21.52
CA GLY A 273 20.39 33.81 20.63
C GLY A 273 21.32 34.96 20.24
N CYS A 274 22.24 35.31 21.13
CA CYS A 274 23.34 36.24 20.84
C CYS A 274 24.20 35.66 19.70
N PRO A 275 24.58 36.44 18.67
CA PRO A 275 25.47 35.96 17.62
C PRO A 275 26.83 35.61 18.24
N ILE A 276 27.18 34.32 18.21
CA ILE A 276 28.48 33.83 18.66
C ILE A 276 29.56 34.54 17.85
N LYS A 277 30.43 35.29 18.53
CA LYS A 277 31.42 36.16 17.91
C LYS A 277 32.62 35.31 17.46
N THR A 278 32.49 34.70 16.28
CA THR A 278 33.53 33.84 15.67
C THR A 278 34.82 34.63 15.45
N SER A 279 35.84 34.31 16.24
CA SER A 279 37.15 34.95 16.20
C SER A 279 38.14 34.13 15.37
N GLY A 280 37.89 34.02 14.07
CA GLY A 280 38.74 33.27 13.13
C GLY A 280 38.14 33.18 11.73
N VAL A 281 38.95 32.73 10.76
CA VAL A 281 38.56 32.53 9.35
C VAL A 281 37.99 31.12 9.10
N VAL A 282 37.79 30.34 10.16
CA VAL A 282 37.49 28.89 10.16
C VAL A 282 36.46 28.64 11.25
N THR A 283 35.39 27.89 11.00
CA THR A 283 34.42 27.53 12.05
C THR A 283 34.74 26.16 12.67
N ASP A 284 34.14 25.84 13.82
CA ASP A 284 34.27 24.52 14.43
C ASP A 284 33.79 23.38 13.50
N GLU A 285 32.94 23.69 12.51
CA GLU A 285 32.42 22.74 11.52
C GLU A 285 33.46 22.41 10.42
N ASP A 286 34.39 23.34 10.15
CA ASP A 286 35.53 23.12 9.26
C ASP A 286 36.61 22.26 9.95
N VAL A 287 36.85 22.50 11.24
CA VAL A 287 37.83 21.77 12.07
C VAL A 287 37.31 20.37 12.43
N VAL A 288 36.07 20.28 12.90
CA VAL A 288 35.42 19.04 13.35
C VAL A 288 34.26 18.72 12.42
N LYS A 289 34.58 18.15 11.27
CA LYS A 289 33.59 17.49 10.41
C LYS A 289 32.94 16.34 11.15
N LEU A 290 31.76 16.61 11.72
CA LEU A 290 30.87 15.62 12.30
C LEU A 290 30.71 14.46 11.31
N ARG A 291 31.05 13.25 11.76
CA ARG A 291 30.87 12.05 10.93
C ARG A 291 29.40 11.93 10.57
N SER A 292 29.12 11.56 9.31
CA SER A 292 27.77 11.19 8.89
C SER A 292 27.23 10.14 9.86
N CYS A 293 26.06 10.41 10.45
CA CYS A 293 25.45 9.52 11.45
C CYS A 293 25.42 8.06 10.95
N GLU A 294 25.90 7.15 11.79
CA GLU A 294 25.90 5.73 11.44
C GLU A 294 24.47 5.22 11.46
N LYS A 295 23.98 4.79 10.30
CA LYS A 295 22.61 4.31 10.14
C LYS A 295 22.43 2.96 10.81
N LYS A 296 21.24 2.74 11.39
CA LYS A 296 20.81 1.42 11.88
C LYS A 296 21.00 0.37 10.77
N LYS A 297 21.90 -0.59 10.98
CA LYS A 297 22.17 -1.68 10.03
C LYS A 297 20.91 -2.55 9.89
N LEU A 298 20.49 -2.81 8.65
CA LEU A 298 19.29 -3.60 8.35
C LEU A 298 19.61 -5.11 8.39
N GLU A 299 19.56 -5.69 9.58
CA GLU A 299 19.85 -7.12 9.79
C GLU A 299 18.59 -7.97 9.60
N ILE A 300 18.30 -8.31 8.34
CA ILE A 300 17.15 -9.13 7.93
C ILE A 300 17.50 -10.31 7.02
N GLN A 301 18.78 -10.61 6.84
CA GLN A 301 19.26 -11.77 6.08
C GLN A 301 18.62 -13.06 6.62
N GLY A 302 18.17 -13.94 5.72
CA GLY A 302 17.46 -15.18 6.06
C GLY A 302 16.02 -15.01 6.59
N LYS A 303 15.54 -13.79 6.88
CA LYS A 303 14.18 -13.54 7.38
C LYS A 303 13.15 -13.55 6.25
N LEU A 304 11.95 -14.06 6.52
CA LEU A 304 10.88 -14.11 5.53
C LEU A 304 10.18 -12.74 5.42
N TYR A 305 10.27 -12.11 4.25
CA TYR A 305 9.79 -10.75 4.02
C TYR A 305 8.47 -10.73 3.24
N LEU A 306 7.39 -10.27 3.88
CA LEU A 306 6.12 -9.96 3.20
C LEU A 306 6.26 -8.72 2.31
N ALA A 307 6.06 -8.89 1.01
CA ALA A 307 6.13 -7.79 0.04
C ALA A 307 5.08 -6.69 0.27
N PRO A 308 5.33 -5.44 -0.18
CA PRO A 308 4.29 -4.42 -0.28
C PRO A 308 3.22 -4.80 -1.32
N LEU A 309 1.95 -4.94 -0.89
CA LEU A 309 0.85 -5.46 -1.73
C LEU A 309 -0.24 -4.40 -1.98
N THR A 310 -0.14 -3.59 -3.04
CA THR A 310 -1.16 -2.56 -3.32
C THR A 310 -2.60 -3.12 -3.38
N THR A 311 -3.51 -2.51 -2.62
CA THR A 311 -4.91 -2.88 -2.30
C THR A 311 -5.11 -3.92 -1.21
N CYS A 312 -4.13 -4.78 -0.91
CA CYS A 312 -4.34 -5.92 -0.02
C CYS A 312 -3.35 -5.99 1.17
N GLY A 313 -2.24 -5.24 1.14
CA GLY A 313 -1.19 -5.18 2.18
C GLY A 313 -1.55 -4.27 3.35
N ASN A 314 -2.84 -4.15 3.63
CA ASN A 314 -3.40 -3.37 4.72
C ASN A 314 -3.04 -3.97 6.09
N LEU A 315 -3.17 -3.17 7.15
CA LEU A 315 -2.75 -3.57 8.50
C LEU A 315 -3.38 -4.89 8.98
N PRO A 316 -4.69 -5.15 8.79
CA PRO A 316 -5.29 -6.45 9.09
C PRO A 316 -4.61 -7.62 8.39
N PHE A 317 -4.37 -7.53 7.07
CA PHE A 317 -3.73 -8.60 6.32
C PHE A 317 -2.28 -8.86 6.77
N ARG A 318 -1.50 -7.80 7.04
CA ARG A 318 -0.12 -7.97 7.52
C ARG A 318 -0.06 -8.62 8.90
N ARG A 319 -1.04 -8.36 9.79
CA ARG A 319 -1.19 -9.07 11.07
C ARG A 319 -1.48 -10.56 10.90
N ILE A 320 -2.31 -10.95 9.92
CA ILE A 320 -2.53 -12.37 9.59
C ILE A 320 -1.22 -13.03 9.17
N CYS A 321 -0.49 -12.45 8.21
CA CYS A 321 0.83 -12.98 7.81
C CYS A 321 1.84 -13.01 8.97
N LYS A 322 1.80 -12.02 9.88
CA LYS A 322 2.67 -11.98 11.06
C LYS A 322 2.38 -13.12 12.04
N ARG A 323 1.10 -13.45 12.29
CA ARG A 323 0.70 -14.63 13.07
C ARG A 323 1.17 -15.95 12.43
N PHE A 324 1.19 -16.03 11.11
CA PHE A 324 1.78 -17.17 10.38
C PHE A 324 3.31 -17.13 10.27
N GLY A 325 3.97 -16.19 10.94
CA GLY A 325 5.43 -16.16 11.04
C GLY A 325 6.15 -15.36 9.96
N ALA A 326 5.50 -14.42 9.27
CA ALA A 326 6.23 -13.40 8.50
C ALA A 326 7.15 -12.58 9.42
N ASP A 327 8.43 -12.48 9.08
CA ASP A 327 9.41 -11.83 9.95
C ASP A 327 9.44 -10.32 9.71
N VAL A 328 9.54 -9.93 8.44
CA VAL A 328 9.59 -8.54 7.98
C VAL A 328 8.29 -8.19 7.25
N THR A 329 7.76 -7.01 7.55
CA THR A 329 6.54 -6.48 6.94
C THR A 329 6.82 -5.14 6.25
N CYS A 330 6.07 -4.83 5.20
CA CYS A 330 6.12 -3.51 4.57
C CYS A 330 4.70 -3.01 4.26
N GLY A 331 4.47 -1.72 4.49
CA GLY A 331 3.23 -1.04 4.11
C GLY A 331 2.98 -1.08 2.60
N GLU A 332 1.75 -0.78 2.18
CA GLU A 332 1.45 -0.64 0.75
C GLU A 332 2.23 0.54 0.14
N MET A 333 2.55 0.43 -1.16
CA MET A 333 3.18 1.48 -1.97
C MET A 333 2.45 2.83 -1.81
N ALA A 334 3.05 3.77 -1.07
CA ALA A 334 2.49 5.08 -0.77
C ALA A 334 3.07 6.16 -1.69
N VAL A 335 2.20 6.95 -2.31
CA VAL A 335 2.59 7.97 -3.30
C VAL A 335 3.02 9.27 -2.59
N CYS A 336 4.28 9.67 -2.75
CA CYS A 336 4.89 10.79 -2.03
C CYS A 336 4.13 12.12 -2.18
N THR A 337 3.54 12.40 -3.35
CA THR A 337 2.73 13.62 -3.56
C THR A 337 1.50 13.68 -2.65
N ASN A 338 0.89 12.52 -2.37
CA ASN A 338 -0.35 12.42 -1.59
C ASN A 338 -0.03 12.49 -0.09
N LEU A 339 1.11 11.92 0.32
CA LEU A 339 1.66 12.06 1.68
C LEU A 339 1.97 13.52 2.00
N LEU A 340 2.69 14.22 1.11
CA LEU A 340 3.02 15.65 1.25
C LEU A 340 1.78 16.57 1.24
N GLN A 341 0.66 16.13 0.63
CA GLN A 341 -0.64 16.83 0.70
C GLN A 341 -1.44 16.50 1.97
N GLY A 342 -0.93 15.65 2.87
CA GLY A 342 -1.62 15.22 4.08
C GLY A 342 -2.89 14.41 3.79
N GLN A 343 -2.91 13.60 2.73
CA GLN A 343 -4.09 12.81 2.34
C GLN A 343 -4.27 11.61 3.27
N SER A 344 -5.34 11.60 4.08
CA SER A 344 -5.56 10.58 5.14
C SER A 344 -5.59 9.13 4.63
N SER A 345 -6.00 8.88 3.37
CA SER A 345 -6.00 7.54 2.78
C SER A 345 -4.60 7.00 2.48
N GLU A 346 -3.65 7.89 2.19
CA GLU A 346 -2.25 7.53 1.92
C GLU A 346 -1.49 7.33 3.24
N TRP A 347 -1.73 8.23 4.21
CA TRP A 347 -1.20 8.11 5.56
C TRP A 347 -1.68 6.86 6.31
N ALA A 348 -2.85 6.32 5.96
CA ALA A 348 -3.33 5.04 6.50
C ALA A 348 -2.43 3.84 6.12
N LEU A 349 -1.64 3.95 5.03
CA LEU A 349 -0.71 2.90 4.58
C LEU A 349 0.56 2.84 5.44
N LEU A 350 0.90 3.95 6.11
CA LEU A 350 2.09 4.10 6.97
C LEU A 350 1.91 3.51 8.38
N LYS A 351 0.68 3.14 8.75
CA LYS A 351 0.34 2.61 10.08
C LYS A 351 1.06 1.27 10.34
N ARG A 352 1.69 1.19 11.52
CA ARG A 352 2.42 0.02 12.07
C ARG A 352 1.65 -0.52 13.28
N HIS A 353 1.46 -1.84 13.38
CA HIS A 353 0.91 -2.50 14.57
C HIS A 353 2.04 -2.92 15.50
N HIS A 354 1.80 -2.95 16.82
CA HIS A 354 2.83 -3.29 17.82
C HIS A 354 3.40 -4.72 17.70
N THR A 355 2.77 -5.60 16.91
CA THR A 355 3.26 -6.96 16.60
C THR A 355 4.17 -7.01 15.36
N GLU A 356 4.38 -5.90 14.64
CA GLU A 356 5.23 -5.85 13.46
C GLU A 356 6.68 -5.53 13.88
N ASP A 357 7.45 -6.56 14.25
CA ASP A 357 8.83 -6.44 14.78
C ASP A 357 9.77 -5.64 13.88
N VAL A 358 9.68 -5.87 12.56
CA VAL A 358 10.39 -5.09 11.54
C VAL A 358 9.37 -4.59 10.52
N PHE A 359 9.21 -3.27 10.45
CA PHE A 359 8.23 -2.62 9.57
C PHE A 359 8.90 -1.58 8.66
N GLY A 360 8.71 -1.74 7.35
CA GLY A 360 9.13 -0.78 6.34
C GLY A 360 7.97 -0.02 5.69
N VAL A 361 8.28 1.15 5.14
CA VAL A 361 7.37 1.92 4.28
C VAL A 361 7.92 1.97 2.86
N GLN A 362 7.12 1.52 1.87
CA GLN A 362 7.47 1.70 0.47
C GLN A 362 6.91 3.01 -0.09
N LEU A 363 7.79 3.83 -0.66
CA LEU A 363 7.49 5.10 -1.31
C LEU A 363 7.53 5.02 -2.84
N GLU A 364 6.64 5.78 -3.50
CA GLU A 364 6.51 5.87 -4.96
C GLU A 364 6.47 7.33 -5.42
N GLY A 365 7.22 7.63 -6.49
CA GLY A 365 7.38 8.97 -7.05
C GLY A 365 8.45 9.03 -8.15
N ALA A 366 8.56 10.19 -8.80
CA ALA A 366 9.28 10.34 -10.07
C ALA A 366 10.34 11.46 -10.10
N PHE A 367 10.52 12.18 -8.98
CA PHE A 367 11.32 13.40 -8.90
C PHE A 367 12.08 13.51 -7.55
N PRO A 368 13.35 13.99 -7.53
CA PRO A 368 14.16 14.07 -6.31
C PRO A 368 13.59 14.98 -5.23
N ASP A 369 12.96 16.10 -5.59
CA ASP A 369 12.34 17.05 -4.66
C ASP A 369 11.24 16.38 -3.82
N THR A 370 10.34 15.70 -4.51
CA THR A 370 9.16 15.08 -3.93
C THR A 370 9.54 13.86 -3.09
N MET A 371 10.50 13.05 -3.58
CA MET A 371 10.99 11.88 -2.84
C MET A 371 11.80 12.27 -1.59
N THR A 372 12.71 13.24 -1.70
CA THR A 372 13.57 13.65 -0.58
C THR A 372 12.78 14.37 0.50
N LYS A 373 11.85 15.25 0.14
CA LYS A 373 10.94 15.88 1.12
C LYS A 373 10.03 14.87 1.80
N CYS A 374 9.50 13.87 1.06
CA CYS A 374 8.72 12.81 1.68
C CYS A 374 9.57 11.97 2.66
N ALA A 375 10.83 11.68 2.33
CA ALA A 375 11.74 10.95 3.20
C ALA A 375 12.06 11.71 4.50
N GLU A 376 12.34 13.02 4.42
CA GLU A 376 12.52 13.86 5.61
C GLU A 376 11.25 13.95 6.47
N LEU A 377 10.07 14.06 5.84
CA LEU A 377 8.78 14.03 6.53
C LEU A 377 8.57 12.72 7.30
N LEU A 378 8.85 11.56 6.69
CA LEU A 378 8.74 10.29 7.41
C LEU A 378 9.68 10.24 8.61
N ASN A 379 10.96 10.63 8.41
CA ASN A 379 11.98 10.62 9.45
C ASN A 379 11.64 11.47 10.69
N GLN A 380 10.87 12.55 10.50
CA GLN A 380 10.46 13.45 11.58
C GLN A 380 9.11 13.06 12.22
N THR A 381 8.33 12.15 11.64
CA THR A 381 6.91 11.97 12.03
C THR A 381 6.41 10.53 12.18
N ILE A 382 7.17 9.51 11.77
CA ILE A 382 6.77 8.09 11.92
C ILE A 382 7.90 7.18 12.40
N ASP A 383 7.51 6.08 13.06
CA ASP A 383 8.37 4.97 13.47
C ASP A 383 8.39 3.87 12.39
N VAL A 384 9.57 3.66 11.80
CA VAL A 384 9.87 2.64 10.77
C VAL A 384 11.28 2.09 10.96
N ASP A 385 11.52 0.84 10.56
CA ASP A 385 12.86 0.24 10.57
C ASP A 385 13.65 0.50 9.27
N PHE A 386 12.95 0.74 8.16
CA PHE A 386 13.55 1.08 6.87
C PHE A 386 12.53 1.79 5.96
N VAL A 387 13.03 2.47 4.92
CA VAL A 387 12.21 3.02 3.82
C VAL A 387 12.61 2.32 2.53
N ASP A 388 11.64 1.88 1.73
CA ASP A 388 11.86 1.24 0.43
C ASP A 388 11.43 2.15 -0.73
N ILE A 389 12.18 2.15 -1.83
CA ILE A 389 11.80 2.87 -3.06
C ILE A 389 11.18 1.88 -4.05
N ASN A 390 9.94 2.14 -4.48
CA ASN A 390 9.33 1.37 -5.56
C ASN A 390 9.94 1.76 -6.91
N VAL A 391 10.68 0.82 -7.50
CA VAL A 391 11.24 0.89 -8.86
C VAL A 391 10.77 -0.32 -9.69
N GLY A 392 9.70 -1.00 -9.24
CA GLY A 392 9.21 -2.25 -9.80
C GLY A 392 7.72 -2.24 -10.20
N CYS A 393 6.98 -1.16 -9.88
CA CYS A 393 5.56 -1.02 -10.19
C CYS A 393 5.34 -0.92 -11.72
N PRO A 394 4.57 -1.85 -12.34
CA PRO A 394 4.36 -1.86 -13.78
C PRO A 394 3.10 -1.10 -14.23
N ILE A 395 2.39 -0.45 -13.30
CA ILE A 395 1.10 0.22 -13.55
C ILE A 395 1.31 1.40 -14.48
N ASP A 396 0.55 1.45 -15.59
CA ASP A 396 0.79 2.41 -16.66
C ASP A 396 0.53 3.87 -16.26
N LEU A 397 -0.33 4.11 -15.26
CA LEU A 397 -0.53 5.44 -14.65
C LEU A 397 0.70 5.92 -13.84
N VAL A 398 1.46 4.99 -13.24
CA VAL A 398 2.69 5.27 -12.50
C VAL A 398 3.86 5.44 -13.49
N TYR A 399 3.98 4.53 -14.44
CA TYR A 399 4.99 4.58 -15.51
C TYR A 399 4.90 5.87 -16.33
N LYS A 400 3.69 6.30 -16.73
CA LYS A 400 3.48 7.56 -17.49
C LYS A 400 3.80 8.82 -16.68
N LYS A 401 3.79 8.77 -15.34
CA LYS A 401 4.30 9.85 -14.47
C LYS A 401 5.83 9.80 -14.31
N GLY A 402 6.50 8.78 -14.83
CA GLY A 402 7.95 8.58 -14.73
C GLY A 402 8.41 7.97 -13.41
N GLY A 403 7.50 7.32 -12.66
CA GLY A 403 7.77 6.57 -11.42
C GLY A 403 7.79 5.05 -11.63
N GLY A 404 7.91 4.29 -10.54
CA GLY A 404 8.04 2.84 -10.55
C GLY A 404 9.17 2.37 -11.48
N CYS A 405 8.90 1.36 -12.31
CA CYS A 405 9.90 0.86 -13.26
C CYS A 405 10.33 1.86 -14.35
N ALA A 406 9.69 3.02 -14.50
CA ALA A 406 10.20 4.10 -15.36
C ALA A 406 11.44 4.79 -14.78
N LEU A 407 11.75 4.64 -13.49
CA LEU A 407 13.02 5.13 -12.92
C LEU A 407 14.23 4.33 -13.42
N MET A 408 14.05 3.06 -13.81
CA MET A 408 15.14 2.21 -14.33
C MET A 408 15.77 2.77 -15.62
N THR A 409 15.02 3.50 -16.44
CA THR A 409 15.53 4.16 -17.66
C THR A 409 15.97 5.61 -17.43
N ARG A 410 15.86 6.13 -16.19
CA ARG A 410 16.11 7.54 -15.84
C ARG A 410 17.22 7.66 -14.80
N SER A 411 18.33 6.95 -15.02
CA SER A 411 19.44 6.75 -14.06
C SER A 411 19.82 8.01 -13.27
N ASN A 412 20.00 9.16 -13.93
CA ASN A 412 20.42 10.40 -13.27
C ASN A 412 19.38 10.92 -12.23
N LYS A 413 18.08 10.81 -12.54
CA LYS A 413 17.02 11.17 -11.58
C LYS A 413 16.89 10.15 -10.46
N PHE A 414 17.13 8.88 -10.77
CA PHE A 414 17.09 7.80 -9.80
C PHE A 414 18.27 7.89 -8.81
N GLU A 415 19.48 8.23 -9.27
CA GLU A 415 20.63 8.57 -8.42
C GLU A 415 20.31 9.74 -7.48
N GLN A 416 19.77 10.84 -8.01
CA GLN A 416 19.37 12.00 -7.23
C GLN A 416 18.28 11.67 -6.19
N ILE A 417 17.37 10.75 -6.49
CA ILE A 417 16.37 10.24 -5.54
C ILE A 417 17.05 9.42 -4.43
N VAL A 418 17.89 8.43 -4.77
CA VAL A 418 18.52 7.55 -3.78
C VAL A 418 19.48 8.33 -2.88
N ARG A 419 20.38 9.14 -3.45
CA ARG A 419 21.31 9.97 -2.66
C ARG A 419 20.56 11.00 -1.81
N GLY A 420 19.53 11.64 -2.37
CA GLY A 420 18.68 12.59 -1.64
C GLY A 420 18.03 11.97 -0.42
N MET A 421 17.22 10.93 -0.63
CA MET A 421 16.56 10.20 0.47
C MET A 421 17.58 9.65 1.48
N ASN A 422 18.72 9.12 1.02
CA ASN A 422 19.73 8.56 1.91
C ASN A 422 20.40 9.63 2.80
N SER A 423 20.50 10.88 2.34
CA SER A 423 21.06 11.99 3.12
C SER A 423 20.12 12.62 4.15
N VAL A 424 18.81 12.36 4.07
CA VAL A 424 17.82 12.92 5.01
C VAL A 424 17.28 11.90 6.02
N LEU A 425 17.25 10.62 5.64
CA LEU A 425 16.85 9.51 6.51
C LEU A 425 18.00 9.11 7.45
N ASP A 426 17.66 8.85 8.71
CA ASP A 426 18.57 8.25 9.69
C ASP A 426 18.43 6.70 9.69
N VAL A 427 17.29 6.21 9.16
CA VAL A 427 17.01 4.79 8.86
C VAL A 427 17.65 4.32 7.53
N PRO A 428 17.89 3.00 7.37
CA PRO A 428 18.37 2.41 6.12
C PRO A 428 17.36 2.55 4.97
N LEU A 429 17.89 2.71 3.76
CA LEU A 429 17.14 2.91 2.52
C LEU A 429 17.27 1.67 1.62
N THR A 430 16.15 1.08 1.22
CA THR A 430 16.11 -0.10 0.34
C THR A 430 15.47 0.23 -1.00
N VAL A 431 15.65 -0.63 -2.01
CA VAL A 431 15.08 -0.42 -3.34
C VAL A 431 14.49 -1.72 -3.89
N LYS A 432 13.23 -1.68 -4.36
CA LYS A 432 12.61 -2.79 -5.07
C LYS A 432 12.54 -2.57 -6.59
N ILE A 433 13.33 -3.32 -7.35
CA ILE A 433 13.42 -3.27 -8.83
C ILE A 433 12.72 -4.47 -9.51
N ARG A 434 12.63 -4.41 -10.85
CA ARG A 434 12.37 -5.52 -11.79
C ARG A 434 13.65 -5.87 -12.56
N THR A 435 13.66 -6.92 -13.38
CA THR A 435 14.83 -7.24 -14.23
C THR A 435 15.09 -6.16 -15.28
N GLY A 436 14.01 -5.54 -15.79
CA GLY A 436 14.04 -4.42 -16.72
C GLY A 436 12.64 -3.93 -17.09
N VAL A 437 12.55 -3.08 -18.11
CA VAL A 437 11.27 -2.60 -18.65
C VAL A 437 10.76 -3.58 -19.71
N GLN A 438 11.56 -3.86 -20.73
CA GLN A 438 11.18 -4.70 -21.87
C GLN A 438 11.39 -6.19 -21.61
N GLU A 439 10.59 -7.08 -22.22
CA GLU A 439 10.91 -8.53 -22.22
C GLU A 439 12.27 -8.78 -22.91
N LYS A 440 13.04 -9.77 -22.42
CA LYS A 440 14.43 -10.11 -22.81
C LYS A 440 15.52 -9.03 -22.59
N ILE A 441 15.18 -7.76 -22.39
CA ILE A 441 16.18 -6.70 -22.09
C ILE A 441 16.36 -6.51 -20.58
N ASN A 442 17.13 -7.41 -20.00
CA ASN A 442 17.55 -7.38 -18.60
C ASN A 442 18.61 -6.28 -18.36
N VAL A 443 18.36 -5.39 -17.39
CA VAL A 443 19.23 -4.23 -17.06
C VAL A 443 19.59 -4.12 -15.57
N ALA A 444 18.96 -4.89 -14.69
CA ALA A 444 19.20 -4.84 -13.24
C ALA A 444 20.68 -5.01 -12.86
N HIS A 445 21.40 -5.93 -13.51
CA HIS A 445 22.85 -6.16 -13.32
C HIS A 445 23.70 -4.89 -13.51
N LYS A 446 23.31 -3.97 -14.41
CA LYS A 446 24.01 -2.67 -14.64
C LYS A 446 23.63 -1.58 -13.64
N MET A 447 22.56 -1.79 -12.87
CA MET A 447 22.00 -0.83 -11.93
C MET A 447 22.32 -1.17 -10.48
N ILE A 448 22.41 -2.45 -10.12
CA ILE A 448 22.67 -2.93 -8.75
C ILE A 448 23.97 -2.35 -8.15
N PRO A 449 25.13 -2.35 -8.83
CA PRO A 449 26.36 -1.72 -8.31
C PRO A 449 26.18 -0.22 -8.05
N LYS A 450 25.49 0.48 -8.96
CA LYS A 450 25.23 1.92 -8.82
C LYS A 450 24.31 2.21 -7.64
N ILE A 451 23.25 1.42 -7.46
CA ILE A 451 22.32 1.55 -6.32
C ILE A 451 23.06 1.41 -4.98
N ARG A 452 24.06 0.51 -4.90
CA ARG A 452 24.98 0.39 -3.76
C ARG A 452 25.86 1.64 -3.59
N GLU A 453 26.49 2.13 -4.66
CA GLU A 453 27.31 3.37 -4.67
C GLU A 453 26.50 4.65 -4.34
N TRP A 454 25.18 4.62 -4.54
CA TRP A 454 24.25 5.68 -4.17
C TRP A 454 23.84 5.63 -2.69
N GLY A 455 24.18 4.54 -2.00
CA GLY A 455 24.00 4.38 -0.54
C GLY A 455 22.76 3.58 -0.13
N ALA A 456 22.14 2.81 -1.02
CA ALA A 456 21.10 1.87 -0.61
C ALA A 456 21.69 0.71 0.19
N SER A 457 20.98 0.29 1.24
CA SER A 457 21.41 -0.77 2.17
C SER A 457 21.03 -2.18 1.72
N MET A 458 20.03 -2.31 0.82
CA MET A 458 19.55 -3.58 0.28
C MET A 458 18.78 -3.36 -1.04
N VAL A 459 18.86 -4.32 -1.96
CA VAL A 459 18.01 -4.37 -3.16
C VAL A 459 17.09 -5.58 -3.12
N THR A 460 15.83 -5.44 -3.55
CA THR A 460 14.95 -6.57 -3.88
C THR A 460 14.72 -6.62 -5.38
N LEU A 461 14.98 -7.76 -6.02
CA LEU A 461 14.79 -7.96 -7.46
C LEU A 461 13.59 -8.85 -7.75
N HIS A 462 12.57 -8.31 -8.44
CA HIS A 462 11.53 -9.14 -9.06
C HIS A 462 12.05 -9.72 -10.37
N GLY A 463 12.11 -11.05 -10.47
CA GLY A 463 12.56 -11.81 -11.66
C GLY A 463 11.67 -11.72 -12.90
N ARG A 464 11.05 -10.57 -13.19
CA ARG A 464 10.36 -10.30 -14.46
C ARG A 464 10.59 -8.87 -14.92
N SER A 465 10.47 -8.63 -16.23
CA SER A 465 10.38 -7.28 -16.78
C SER A 465 9.01 -6.62 -16.47
N ARG A 466 8.86 -5.31 -16.73
CA ARG A 466 7.55 -4.63 -16.67
C ARG A 466 6.55 -5.30 -17.60
N GLU A 467 6.92 -5.51 -18.86
CA GLU A 467 6.04 -6.01 -19.92
C GLU A 467 5.53 -7.42 -19.65
N GLN A 468 6.39 -8.30 -19.13
CA GLN A 468 6.02 -9.65 -18.70
C GLN A 468 4.97 -9.67 -17.58
N ARG A 469 4.71 -8.56 -16.87
CA ARG A 469 3.75 -8.39 -15.76
C ARG A 469 3.69 -9.60 -14.79
N TYR A 470 2.86 -10.59 -15.14
CA TYR A 470 2.60 -11.88 -14.49
C TYR A 470 2.28 -13.03 -15.49
N THR A 471 2.68 -12.93 -16.77
CA THR A 471 2.35 -13.91 -17.84
C THR A 471 3.45 -14.94 -18.12
N ARG A 472 4.62 -14.80 -17.51
CA ARG A 472 5.77 -15.71 -17.58
C ARG A 472 6.09 -16.27 -16.20
N VAL A 473 6.97 -17.26 -16.12
CA VAL A 473 7.63 -17.62 -14.84
C VAL A 473 8.64 -16.51 -14.48
N ALA A 474 9.02 -16.41 -13.20
CA ALA A 474 10.12 -15.56 -12.77
C ALA A 474 11.50 -16.18 -13.08
N ASP A 475 12.38 -15.37 -13.66
CA ASP A 475 13.76 -15.68 -14.01
C ASP A 475 14.64 -15.68 -12.74
N TRP A 476 14.84 -16.86 -12.16
CA TRP A 476 15.65 -17.06 -10.95
C TRP A 476 17.15 -17.22 -11.22
N ASP A 477 17.53 -17.68 -12.42
CA ASP A 477 18.94 -17.75 -12.83
C ASP A 477 19.56 -16.36 -12.95
N TYR A 478 18.82 -15.41 -13.54
CA TYR A 478 19.22 -14.00 -13.57
C TYR A 478 19.19 -13.32 -12.18
N ILE A 479 18.32 -13.78 -11.26
CA ILE A 479 18.42 -13.37 -9.85
C ILE A 479 19.73 -13.88 -9.23
N ALA A 480 20.15 -15.10 -9.52
CA ALA A 480 21.43 -15.66 -9.04
C ALA A 480 22.65 -14.89 -9.57
N GLU A 481 22.64 -14.48 -10.84
CA GLU A 481 23.64 -13.57 -11.42
C GLU A 481 23.65 -12.23 -10.68
N CYS A 482 22.49 -11.61 -10.51
CA CYS A 482 22.35 -10.33 -9.83
C CYS A 482 22.75 -10.37 -8.35
N ALA A 483 22.52 -11.49 -7.65
CA ALA A 483 22.92 -11.67 -6.25
C ALA A 483 24.44 -11.64 -6.08
N LYS A 484 25.17 -12.33 -6.98
CA LYS A 484 26.64 -12.30 -7.02
C LYS A 484 27.18 -10.88 -7.25
N ILE A 485 26.54 -10.12 -8.13
CA ILE A 485 26.90 -8.73 -8.47
C ILE A 485 26.59 -7.75 -7.33
N ALA A 486 25.57 -8.00 -6.51
CA ALA A 486 25.19 -7.14 -5.39
C ALA A 486 26.24 -7.15 -4.25
N SER A 487 26.83 -8.33 -3.99
CA SER A 487 27.78 -8.57 -2.89
C SER A 487 28.84 -7.46 -2.76
N PRO A 488 29.06 -6.89 -1.56
CA PRO A 488 28.54 -7.31 -0.25
C PRO A 488 27.16 -6.76 0.13
N MET A 489 26.48 -5.99 -0.73
CA MET A 489 25.12 -5.50 -0.45
C MET A 489 24.11 -6.66 -0.55
N PRO A 490 23.23 -6.86 0.46
CA PRO A 490 22.22 -7.90 0.40
C PRO A 490 21.26 -7.73 -0.78
N LEU A 491 20.96 -8.83 -1.46
CA LEU A 491 19.94 -8.90 -2.50
C LEU A 491 18.85 -9.91 -2.12
N PHE A 492 17.61 -9.45 -2.13
CA PHE A 492 16.42 -10.26 -1.90
C PHE A 492 15.80 -10.73 -3.21
N GLY A 493 15.60 -12.03 -3.34
CA GLY A 493 14.91 -12.63 -4.47
C GLY A 493 13.40 -12.45 -4.34
N ASN A 494 12.72 -12.18 -5.46
CA ASN A 494 11.27 -12.07 -5.51
C ASN A 494 10.73 -12.67 -6.81
N GLY A 495 10.05 -13.81 -6.72
CA GLY A 495 9.57 -14.54 -7.89
C GLY A 495 8.90 -15.83 -7.48
N ASP A 496 7.61 -15.97 -7.79
CA ASP A 496 6.92 -17.25 -7.94
C ASP A 496 7.14 -18.29 -6.81
N ILE A 497 7.30 -17.84 -5.55
CA ILE A 497 7.35 -18.69 -4.35
C ILE A 497 5.93 -19.04 -3.91
N LEU A 498 5.57 -20.32 -3.99
CA LEU A 498 4.23 -20.84 -3.73
C LEU A 498 4.22 -21.96 -2.67
N SER A 499 5.34 -22.67 -2.52
CA SER A 499 5.61 -23.65 -1.46
C SER A 499 6.95 -23.43 -0.75
N TYR A 500 7.30 -24.33 0.17
CA TYR A 500 8.60 -24.35 0.82
C TYR A 500 9.72 -24.89 -0.08
N GLU A 501 9.43 -25.80 -1.02
CA GLU A 501 10.42 -26.23 -2.01
C GLU A 501 10.84 -25.08 -2.92
N ASP A 502 9.89 -24.25 -3.39
CA ASP A 502 10.21 -23.05 -4.17
C ASP A 502 11.11 -22.10 -3.36
N ALA A 503 10.79 -21.90 -2.08
CA ALA A 503 11.58 -21.07 -1.17
C ALA A 503 13.01 -21.60 -0.97
N ASN A 504 13.16 -22.93 -0.84
CA ASN A 504 14.45 -23.58 -0.70
C ASN A 504 15.29 -23.46 -1.98
N GLN A 505 14.70 -23.74 -3.15
CA GLN A 505 15.35 -23.56 -4.45
C GLN A 505 15.76 -22.10 -4.68
N ALA A 506 14.89 -21.15 -4.32
CA ALA A 506 15.22 -19.73 -4.37
C ALA A 506 16.39 -19.36 -3.46
N MET A 507 16.46 -19.86 -2.22
CA MET A 507 17.60 -19.60 -1.33
C MET A 507 18.92 -20.20 -1.87
N GLN A 508 18.86 -21.33 -2.59
CA GLN A 508 20.04 -21.92 -3.25
C GLN A 508 20.65 -21.04 -4.35
N THR A 509 19.92 -20.03 -4.87
CA THR A 509 20.46 -19.06 -5.84
C THR A 509 21.50 -18.10 -5.27
N GLY A 510 21.73 -18.10 -3.95
CA GLY A 510 22.67 -17.20 -3.27
C GLY A 510 22.10 -15.83 -2.91
N VAL A 511 20.78 -15.65 -2.98
CA VAL A 511 20.10 -14.47 -2.42
C VAL A 511 20.21 -14.43 -0.90
N SER A 512 20.25 -13.22 -0.34
CA SER A 512 20.35 -12.99 1.11
C SER A 512 19.03 -13.25 1.85
N GLY A 513 17.95 -13.52 1.13
CA GLY A 513 16.61 -13.78 1.62
C GLY A 513 15.57 -13.72 0.49
N ILE A 514 14.33 -14.11 0.81
CA ILE A 514 13.22 -14.10 -0.14
C ILE A 514 12.12 -13.12 0.30
N MET A 515 11.58 -12.40 -0.68
CA MET A 515 10.38 -11.59 -0.50
C MET A 515 9.17 -12.32 -1.10
N ILE A 516 8.23 -12.71 -0.24
CA ILE A 516 7.01 -13.47 -0.56
C ILE A 516 5.87 -12.48 -0.84
N ALA A 517 5.13 -12.69 -1.93
CA ALA A 517 4.42 -11.59 -2.59
C ALA A 517 3.01 -11.93 -3.12
N ARG A 518 2.53 -11.04 -3.98
CA ARG A 518 1.15 -10.86 -4.48
C ARG A 518 0.68 -11.82 -5.56
N GLN A 519 1.52 -12.77 -6.00
CA GLN A 519 1.52 -13.21 -7.40
C GLN A 519 0.13 -13.66 -7.85
N VAL A 520 -0.25 -13.32 -9.09
CA VAL A 520 -1.67 -13.24 -9.53
C VAL A 520 -2.47 -14.55 -9.32
N THR A 521 -1.76 -15.66 -9.15
CA THR A 521 -2.26 -17.02 -9.00
C THR A 521 -1.70 -17.79 -7.80
N ALA A 522 -0.76 -17.26 -7.00
CA ALA A 522 -0.29 -17.86 -5.72
C ALA A 522 0.64 -16.93 -4.91
N GLY A 523 0.97 -17.31 -3.67
CA GLY A 523 1.73 -16.49 -2.69
C GLY A 523 0.90 -16.10 -1.47
N ALA A 524 1.34 -15.11 -0.69
CA ALA A 524 0.77 -14.81 0.64
C ALA A 524 -0.75 -14.48 0.62
N LEU A 525 -1.27 -13.90 -0.47
CA LEU A 525 -2.70 -13.62 -0.62
C LEU A 525 -3.57 -14.87 -0.84
N ILE A 526 -2.95 -16.01 -1.12
CA ILE A 526 -3.63 -17.31 -1.30
C ILE A 526 -3.33 -18.23 -0.12
N LYS A 527 -2.07 -18.26 0.31
CA LYS A 527 -1.61 -19.03 1.47
C LYS A 527 -0.90 -18.10 2.46
N PRO A 528 -1.62 -17.39 3.35
CA PRO A 528 -0.98 -16.64 4.43
C PRO A 528 -0.08 -17.51 5.33
N TRP A 529 -0.40 -18.80 5.43
CA TRP A 529 0.38 -19.82 6.14
C TRP A 529 1.64 -20.29 5.40
N LEU A 530 1.93 -19.80 4.19
CA LEU A 530 3.18 -20.12 3.46
C LEU A 530 4.43 -19.74 4.28
N PHE A 531 4.35 -18.71 5.11
CA PHE A 531 5.42 -18.37 6.06
C PHE A 531 5.67 -19.47 7.10
N THR A 532 4.63 -20.21 7.48
CA THR A 532 4.70 -21.37 8.40
C THR A 532 5.18 -22.61 7.66
N GLU A 533 4.69 -22.87 6.45
CA GLU A 533 5.17 -23.97 5.59
C GLU A 533 6.68 -23.90 5.34
N ILE A 534 7.22 -22.71 5.11
CA ILE A 534 8.65 -22.48 4.90
C ILE A 534 9.46 -22.69 6.19
N LYS A 535 8.91 -22.30 7.35
CA LYS A 535 9.57 -22.48 8.66
C LYS A 535 9.52 -23.92 9.17
N GLU A 536 8.45 -24.65 8.87
CA GLU A 536 8.28 -26.05 9.25
C GLU A 536 8.72 -27.04 8.16
N GLN A 537 9.13 -26.55 6.99
CA GLN A 537 9.63 -27.35 5.85
C GLN A 537 8.64 -28.44 5.39
N ARG A 538 7.35 -28.11 5.37
CA ARG A 538 6.26 -29.02 4.97
C ARG A 538 5.08 -28.29 4.34
N HIS A 539 4.31 -29.00 3.51
CA HIS A 539 3.00 -28.55 3.06
C HIS A 539 1.98 -28.55 4.20
N TRP A 540 1.10 -27.55 4.23
CA TRP A 540 -0.06 -27.49 5.13
C TRP A 540 -1.36 -27.68 4.33
N ASP A 541 -2.10 -28.75 4.63
CA ASP A 541 -3.46 -28.97 4.12
C ASP A 541 -4.50 -28.40 5.10
N ILE A 542 -4.82 -27.11 4.96
CA ILE A 542 -5.68 -26.42 5.93
C ILE A 542 -7.16 -26.68 5.62
N SER A 543 -7.95 -27.03 6.64
CA SER A 543 -9.38 -27.28 6.53
C SER A 543 -10.19 -26.03 6.13
N SER A 544 -11.43 -26.23 5.70
CA SER A 544 -12.41 -25.16 5.48
C SER A 544 -12.62 -24.30 6.73
N SER A 545 -12.81 -24.93 7.89
CA SER A 545 -13.03 -24.28 9.18
C SER A 545 -11.86 -23.41 9.62
N GLU A 546 -10.62 -23.93 9.54
CA GLU A 546 -9.42 -23.13 9.86
C GLU A 546 -9.23 -21.97 8.86
N ARG A 547 -9.54 -22.17 7.58
CA ARG A 547 -9.52 -21.08 6.58
C ARG A 547 -10.60 -20.03 6.86
N PHE A 548 -11.75 -20.42 7.40
CA PHE A 548 -12.81 -19.50 7.82
C PHE A 548 -12.44 -18.73 9.09
N GLU A 549 -11.78 -19.38 10.04
CA GLU A 549 -11.19 -18.73 11.21
C GLU A 549 -10.16 -17.66 10.83
N ILE A 550 -9.31 -17.93 9.84
CA ILE A 550 -8.37 -16.94 9.29
C ILE A 550 -9.11 -15.71 8.70
N LEU A 551 -10.29 -15.90 8.11
CA LEU A 551 -11.12 -14.78 7.64
C LEU A 551 -11.80 -14.04 8.81
N ARG A 552 -12.18 -14.74 9.88
CA ARG A 552 -12.73 -14.18 11.12
C ARG A 552 -11.70 -13.35 11.90
N ASP A 553 -10.44 -13.79 11.91
CA ASP A 553 -9.31 -13.02 12.42
C ASP A 553 -9.11 -11.73 11.60
N PHE A 554 -9.19 -11.82 10.27
CA PHE A 554 -9.06 -10.65 9.39
C PHE A 554 -10.20 -9.64 9.56
N THR A 555 -11.45 -10.10 9.68
CA THR A 555 -12.57 -9.18 9.97
C THR A 555 -12.42 -8.55 11.34
N SER A 556 -12.02 -9.32 12.37
CA SER A 556 -11.73 -8.80 13.71
C SER A 556 -10.67 -7.69 13.70
N TYR A 557 -9.53 -7.90 13.03
CA TYR A 557 -8.49 -6.88 12.87
C TYR A 557 -8.95 -5.70 11.98
N GLY A 558 -9.86 -5.95 11.03
CA GLY A 558 -10.48 -4.93 10.20
C GLY A 558 -11.39 -3.98 10.99
N LEU A 559 -12.23 -4.52 11.87
CA LEU A 559 -13.09 -3.74 12.78
C LEU A 559 -12.26 -2.92 13.77
N GLU A 560 -11.12 -3.44 14.24
CA GLU A 560 -10.16 -2.70 15.06
C GLU A 560 -9.49 -1.55 14.29
N HIS A 561 -9.08 -1.78 13.04
CA HIS A 561 -8.28 -0.84 12.25
C HIS A 561 -9.10 0.21 11.47
N TRP A 562 -10.34 -0.11 11.11
CA TRP A 562 -11.24 0.75 10.33
C TRP A 562 -12.52 1.17 11.05
N GLY A 563 -12.95 0.40 12.04
CA GLY A 563 -14.08 0.71 12.91
C GLY A 563 -15.15 -0.37 12.96
N SER A 564 -15.88 -0.40 14.05
CA SER A 564 -17.10 -1.20 14.21
C SER A 564 -18.38 -0.44 13.87
N ASP A 565 -18.28 0.81 13.35
CA ASP A 565 -19.41 1.56 12.81
C ASP A 565 -19.84 1.06 11.42
N THR A 566 -20.96 1.57 10.92
CA THR A 566 -21.49 1.25 9.59
C THR A 566 -20.46 1.42 8.47
N GLN A 567 -19.57 2.42 8.56
CA GLN A 567 -18.54 2.68 7.53
C GLN A 567 -17.30 1.80 7.72
N GLY A 568 -16.91 1.51 8.96
CA GLY A 568 -15.80 0.60 9.29
C GLY A 568 -16.09 -0.86 8.92
N VAL A 569 -17.32 -1.34 9.18
CA VAL A 569 -17.80 -2.67 8.74
C VAL A 569 -17.75 -2.79 7.21
N GLU A 570 -18.36 -1.86 6.48
CA GLU A 570 -18.40 -1.93 5.01
C GLU A 570 -17.02 -1.75 4.35
N LYS A 571 -16.13 -0.99 4.99
CA LYS A 571 -14.72 -0.91 4.59
C LYS A 571 -14.00 -2.24 4.83
N THR A 572 -14.27 -2.91 5.95
CA THR A 572 -13.77 -4.27 6.24
C THR A 572 -14.27 -5.28 5.22
N ARG A 573 -15.59 -5.31 4.96
CA ARG A 573 -16.22 -6.16 3.94
C ARG A 573 -15.58 -5.97 2.56
N LYS A 574 -15.36 -4.72 2.15
CA LYS A 574 -14.73 -4.40 0.87
C LYS A 574 -13.30 -4.95 0.75
N PHE A 575 -12.47 -4.84 1.78
CA PHE A 575 -11.10 -5.39 1.74
C PHE A 575 -11.09 -6.92 1.86
N LEU A 576 -12.02 -7.52 2.60
CA LEU A 576 -12.26 -8.96 2.62
C LEU A 576 -12.62 -9.48 1.21
N LEU A 577 -13.55 -8.83 0.51
CA LEU A 577 -13.96 -9.22 -0.86
C LEU A 577 -12.84 -9.04 -1.90
N GLU A 578 -12.03 -7.98 -1.81
CA GLU A 578 -10.85 -7.83 -2.66
C GLU A 578 -9.80 -8.92 -2.37
N TRP A 579 -9.70 -9.43 -1.13
CA TRP A 579 -8.80 -10.53 -0.77
C TRP A 579 -9.35 -11.93 -1.14
N LEU A 580 -10.65 -12.20 -0.94
CA LEU A 580 -11.32 -13.44 -1.39
C LEU A 580 -11.11 -13.69 -2.89
N SER A 581 -11.05 -12.60 -3.69
CA SER A 581 -10.69 -12.64 -5.12
C SER A 581 -9.25 -13.13 -5.44
N PHE A 582 -8.45 -13.47 -4.42
CA PHE A 582 -7.20 -14.23 -4.53
C PHE A 582 -7.31 -15.58 -3.83
N LEU A 583 -7.85 -15.63 -2.60
CA LEU A 583 -7.95 -16.85 -1.80
C LEU A 583 -8.69 -17.98 -2.54
N CYS A 584 -9.67 -17.65 -3.40
CA CYS A 584 -10.43 -18.60 -4.22
C CYS A 584 -9.62 -19.36 -5.29
N ARG A 585 -8.29 -19.17 -5.39
CA ARG A 585 -7.40 -19.99 -6.24
C ARG A 585 -6.54 -20.97 -5.44
N TYR A 586 -6.68 -21.01 -4.11
CA TYR A 586 -6.09 -22.08 -3.30
C TYR A 586 -6.73 -23.42 -3.66
N ILE A 587 -5.91 -24.45 -3.82
CA ILE A 587 -6.36 -25.83 -3.90
C ILE A 587 -5.82 -26.53 -2.64
N PRO A 588 -6.69 -27.17 -1.82
CA PRO A 588 -6.25 -28.00 -0.71
C PRO A 588 -5.25 -29.08 -1.15
N VAL A 589 -4.27 -29.37 -0.29
CA VAL A 589 -3.14 -30.22 -0.64
C VAL A 589 -3.59 -31.66 -0.88
N GLY A 590 -4.57 -32.15 -0.11
CA GLY A 590 -5.20 -33.47 -0.32
C GLY A 590 -6.07 -33.59 -1.59
N LEU A 591 -6.24 -32.50 -2.36
CA LEU A 591 -6.94 -32.49 -3.65
C LEU A 591 -6.00 -32.32 -4.86
N LEU A 592 -4.70 -32.12 -4.63
CA LEU A 592 -3.68 -31.98 -5.68
C LEU A 592 -3.08 -33.34 -6.04
N GLU A 593 -3.04 -33.66 -7.33
CA GLU A 593 -2.39 -34.88 -7.85
C GLU A 593 -0.86 -34.78 -7.82
N HIS A 594 -0.32 -33.56 -7.95
CA HIS A 594 1.11 -33.26 -7.92
C HIS A 594 1.37 -32.03 -7.04
N LEU A 595 2.50 -32.04 -6.33
CA LEU A 595 2.98 -30.93 -5.50
C LEU A 595 4.37 -30.47 -5.97
N PRO A 596 4.70 -29.17 -5.86
CA PRO A 596 3.82 -28.04 -5.49
C PRO A 596 2.92 -27.58 -6.64
N GLN A 597 1.81 -26.90 -6.30
CA GLN A 597 0.95 -26.20 -7.28
C GLN A 597 1.75 -25.09 -7.98
N LYS A 598 1.78 -25.06 -9.31
CA LYS A 598 2.57 -24.08 -10.09
C LYS A 598 1.79 -22.80 -10.37
N ILE A 599 2.52 -21.70 -10.62
CA ILE A 599 1.92 -20.36 -10.80
C ILE A 599 0.90 -20.28 -11.94
N ASN A 600 1.00 -21.07 -13.00
CA ASN A 600 0.05 -21.00 -14.12
C ASN A 600 -1.13 -21.97 -13.99
N GLU A 601 -1.14 -22.82 -12.97
CA GLU A 601 -2.19 -23.82 -12.73
C GLU A 601 -3.40 -23.15 -12.05
N ARG A 602 -4.37 -22.74 -12.87
CA ARG A 602 -5.71 -22.35 -12.39
C ARG A 602 -6.46 -23.62 -11.97
N PRO A 603 -7.18 -23.61 -10.83
CA PRO A 603 -8.03 -24.74 -10.47
C PRO A 603 -9.06 -25.03 -11.58
N PRO A 604 -9.26 -26.31 -11.97
CA PRO A 604 -10.53 -26.69 -12.59
C PRO A 604 -11.66 -26.52 -11.56
N TYR A 605 -12.92 -26.59 -11.99
CA TYR A 605 -14.02 -26.65 -11.04
C TYR A 605 -13.92 -27.97 -10.25
N TYR A 606 -13.92 -27.87 -8.92
CA TYR A 606 -13.89 -29.02 -8.02
C TYR A 606 -14.90 -28.84 -6.89
N ILE A 607 -15.56 -29.92 -6.48
CA ILE A 607 -16.30 -29.96 -5.21
C ILE A 607 -15.25 -30.22 -4.12
N GLY A 608 -15.27 -29.42 -3.07
CA GLY A 608 -14.38 -29.54 -1.93
C GLY A 608 -14.71 -30.73 -1.04
N ARG A 609 -13.98 -30.86 0.08
CA ARG A 609 -14.31 -31.81 1.16
C ARG A 609 -15.66 -31.50 1.82
N ASP A 610 -16.11 -30.25 1.74
CA ASP A 610 -17.40 -29.76 2.27
C ASP A 610 -17.93 -28.55 1.47
N TYR A 611 -19.10 -28.06 1.87
CA TYR A 611 -19.77 -26.91 1.26
C TYR A 611 -18.95 -25.62 1.34
N LEU A 612 -18.34 -25.34 2.50
CA LEU A 612 -17.60 -24.09 2.75
C LEU A 612 -16.29 -24.06 1.96
N GLU A 613 -15.62 -25.20 1.81
CA GLU A 613 -14.48 -25.37 0.91
C GLU A 613 -14.85 -25.10 -0.54
N THR A 614 -16.00 -25.62 -0.99
CA THR A 614 -16.52 -25.42 -2.34
C THR A 614 -16.93 -23.95 -2.58
N LEU A 615 -17.55 -23.32 -1.57
CA LEU A 615 -17.96 -21.92 -1.61
C LEU A 615 -16.73 -20.99 -1.69
N MET A 616 -15.68 -21.27 -0.91
CA MET A 616 -14.41 -20.54 -0.99
C MET A 616 -13.68 -20.72 -2.33
N ALA A 617 -13.84 -21.87 -3.00
CA ALA A 617 -13.27 -22.12 -4.32
C ALA A 617 -14.04 -21.39 -5.46
N SER A 618 -15.23 -20.85 -5.20
CA SER A 618 -16.02 -20.16 -6.23
C SER A 618 -15.31 -18.91 -6.73
N GLN A 619 -15.39 -18.68 -8.04
CA GLN A 619 -14.92 -17.43 -8.68
C GLN A 619 -16.06 -16.41 -8.88
N ASN A 620 -17.27 -16.71 -8.40
CA ASN A 620 -18.38 -15.77 -8.46
C ASN A 620 -18.34 -14.77 -7.29
N VAL A 621 -18.74 -13.53 -7.57
CA VAL A 621 -18.77 -12.44 -6.57
C VAL A 621 -19.84 -12.68 -5.52
N ASP A 622 -20.99 -13.23 -5.90
CA ASP A 622 -22.13 -13.42 -5.00
C ASP A 622 -21.81 -14.46 -3.91
N ASP A 623 -20.99 -15.46 -4.23
CA ASP A 623 -20.51 -16.45 -3.25
C ASP A 623 -19.48 -15.85 -2.28
N TRP A 624 -18.65 -14.90 -2.73
CA TRP A 624 -17.80 -14.12 -1.83
C TRP A 624 -18.61 -13.18 -0.92
N ILE A 625 -19.74 -12.66 -1.42
CA ILE A 625 -20.68 -11.85 -0.63
C ILE A 625 -21.28 -12.72 0.49
N LYS A 626 -21.79 -13.93 0.20
CA LYS A 626 -22.26 -14.89 1.22
C LYS A 626 -21.21 -15.15 2.31
N ILE A 627 -19.95 -15.42 1.93
CA ILE A 627 -18.85 -15.60 2.89
C ILE A 627 -18.65 -14.36 3.77
N SER A 628 -18.79 -13.16 3.19
CA SER A 628 -18.71 -11.91 3.93
C SER A 628 -19.90 -11.70 4.89
N GLU A 629 -21.08 -12.22 4.57
CA GLU A 629 -22.28 -12.10 5.39
C GLU A 629 -22.25 -13.03 6.60
N LEU A 630 -21.69 -14.23 6.45
CA LEU A 630 -21.38 -15.13 7.57
C LEU A 630 -20.38 -14.54 8.59
N LEU A 631 -19.67 -13.47 8.23
CA LEU A 631 -18.62 -12.84 9.05
C LEU A 631 -18.93 -11.40 9.49
N LEU A 632 -19.81 -10.69 8.79
CA LEU A 632 -20.12 -9.27 8.98
C LEU A 632 -21.63 -8.96 8.87
N GLY A 633 -22.49 -9.98 8.92
CA GLY A 633 -23.95 -9.84 8.74
C GLY A 633 -24.35 -9.42 7.32
N PRO A 634 -25.67 -9.33 7.04
CA PRO A 634 -26.21 -9.16 5.69
C PRO A 634 -25.75 -7.86 5.01
N VAL A 635 -25.68 -7.87 3.68
CA VAL A 635 -25.44 -6.65 2.88
C VAL A 635 -26.73 -5.86 2.64
N PRO A 636 -26.63 -4.53 2.39
CA PRO A 636 -27.75 -3.77 1.83
C PRO A 636 -28.21 -4.34 0.48
N THR A 637 -29.51 -4.32 0.19
CA THR A 637 -30.13 -4.93 -1.02
C THR A 637 -29.62 -4.38 -2.35
N ASN A 638 -28.93 -3.23 -2.36
CA ASN A 638 -28.29 -2.62 -3.53
C ASN A 638 -26.75 -2.76 -3.55
N PHE A 639 -26.17 -3.55 -2.65
CA PHE A 639 -24.74 -3.79 -2.57
C PHE A 639 -24.23 -4.54 -3.81
N THR A 640 -23.25 -3.95 -4.51
CA THR A 640 -22.70 -4.50 -5.76
C THR A 640 -21.18 -4.40 -5.77
N PHE A 641 -20.51 -5.54 -5.54
CA PHE A 641 -19.05 -5.60 -5.57
C PHE A 641 -18.51 -5.87 -6.98
N LEU A 642 -17.33 -5.32 -7.28
CA LEU A 642 -16.60 -5.57 -8.52
C LEU A 642 -15.09 -5.58 -8.19
N PRO A 643 -14.39 -6.73 -8.24
CA PRO A 643 -12.98 -6.81 -7.84
C PRO A 643 -12.11 -5.88 -8.69
N LYS A 644 -11.14 -5.22 -8.03
CA LYS A 644 -10.13 -4.34 -8.66
C LYS A 644 -9.19 -5.12 -9.57
N HIS A 645 -9.12 -6.42 -9.33
CA HIS A 645 -8.20 -7.36 -9.95
C HIS A 645 -8.96 -8.50 -10.62
N LYS A 646 -9.81 -8.17 -11.61
CA LYS A 646 -10.16 -9.16 -12.65
C LYS A 646 -8.86 -9.67 -13.24
N ALA A 647 -8.54 -10.95 -13.02
CA ALA A 647 -7.31 -11.62 -13.41
C ALA A 647 -7.25 -11.94 -14.92
N ASN A 648 -7.68 -10.98 -15.74
CA ASN A 648 -7.43 -10.90 -17.16
C ASN A 648 -6.07 -10.24 -17.33
N SER A 649 -5.03 -11.06 -17.26
CA SER A 649 -3.69 -10.72 -17.74
C SER A 649 -3.75 -10.55 -19.26
N TYR A 650 -4.01 -9.31 -19.69
CA TYR A 650 -4.27 -8.91 -21.09
C TYR A 650 -5.65 -9.35 -21.63
N ARG A 651 -5.92 -9.03 -22.91
CA ARG A 651 -7.19 -9.20 -23.62
C ARG A 651 -6.93 -9.72 -25.03
#